data_AF-A0A521MI76-F1
#
_entry.id   AF-A0A521MI76-F1
#
_cell.length_a   1.000
_cell.length_b   1.000
_cell.length_c   1.000
_cell.angle_alpha   90.00
_cell.angle_beta   90.00
_cell.angle_gamma   90.00
#
_symmetry.space_group_name_H-M   'P 1'
#
loop_
_entity.id
_entity.type
_entity.pdbx_description
1 polymer ?
#
loop_
_entity_poly.entity_id
_entity_poly.type
_entity_poly.pdbx_seq_one_letter_code
_entity_poly.pdbx_strand_id
1 'polypeptide(L)'
;DQLAPTVITNNIVIALDASGAASITTAQINNGSTDNCGIAGYGLDKTSFDCSNVGQNTVTLTVTDVNGNSASQTAIVTVIDNIAPIVTLPAAQVFCANANGSTQYTIPAASATDNCSIATVSYAVTGATSRTGTGYDASGGFAIGTSTITWTVTDVNGNTSTGSTTVVVNPLPVATYVSSNADAFCNQASVTAASSINPALYSWSAGNTPGTFTANPVLNLGLTNADGNYYLYTQSSVTGCISAGSAVYNFQKQTLSSSYTILAYKEVELGKYNKVLSGSVGIMTSRGEAEFKSYSGVTGAGSFVKAPRIDKDGSGITLNSQVIGIASVTLPTMQYNTASTNNLPSVTASQNNATLNGNYKNLTVKKGISVTVSGSTFGNIRLEEGASIRFTSTVLNIENFTADRGARNNDYTYIRFAPNTSVRVGNKVSIGSQVLLNPESYKVSFYMGDQRRDEEKFTVKGGDMRVIANILMPNGKLRVTATDSDHDDDKHGDCDHKSHNSRDCKHRGHEHNDCDHRGHSASNCEDDVYMTGLFIAEEVESKGNKVIWNSYDCSAPAAPITSVNNNKGVTQSVSEEKVVTASEEELKVTVMPNPSTTYFTLKLESKYATPVNLRVMDGSGRVVDARSKLGSNSTWQIGHSYSSGTYYAELIQGTKRKVVQLIKARG
;
A
#
# COMPACT_ATOMS: atom_id res chain seq x y z
N ASP A 1 18.24 -59.01 -98.88
CA ASP A 1 16.82 -59.21 -99.17
C ASP A 1 16.29 -58.01 -99.94
N GLN A 2 15.03 -58.03 -100.37
CA GLN A 2 14.23 -56.84 -100.70
C GLN A 2 13.01 -56.68 -99.78
N LEU A 3 12.72 -57.67 -98.91
CA LEU A 3 11.76 -57.55 -97.82
C LEU A 3 12.37 -56.68 -96.70
N ALA A 4 11.51 -56.02 -95.93
CA ALA A 4 11.92 -55.22 -94.78
C ALA A 4 11.46 -55.88 -93.46
N PRO A 5 12.16 -55.63 -92.34
CA PRO A 5 11.84 -56.25 -91.05
C PRO A 5 10.38 -56.08 -90.61
N THR A 6 9.82 -57.12 -90.00
CA THR A 6 8.56 -57.04 -89.27
C THR A 6 8.82 -56.46 -87.89
N VAL A 7 8.61 -55.15 -87.74
CA VAL A 7 8.71 -54.47 -86.44
C VAL A 7 7.51 -54.84 -85.56
N ILE A 8 7.78 -55.13 -84.29
CA ILE A 8 6.76 -55.31 -83.24
C ILE A 8 7.20 -54.50 -82.02
N THR A 9 6.37 -53.56 -81.59
CA THR A 9 6.63 -52.69 -80.44
C THR A 9 5.91 -53.12 -79.14
N ASN A 10 6.45 -52.65 -78.02
CA ASN A 10 5.87 -52.76 -76.68
C ASN A 10 5.67 -51.37 -76.07
N ASN A 11 4.50 -51.14 -75.48
CA ASN A 11 4.24 -49.93 -74.70
C ASN A 11 4.74 -50.13 -73.27
N ILE A 12 5.38 -49.11 -72.69
CA ILE A 12 5.99 -49.20 -71.35
C ILE A 12 5.62 -48.02 -70.45
N VAL A 13 5.77 -48.22 -69.15
CA VAL A 13 5.71 -47.16 -68.13
C VAL A 13 7.09 -47.03 -67.49
N ILE A 14 7.58 -45.80 -67.34
CA ILE A 14 8.84 -45.49 -66.65
C ILE A 14 8.62 -44.38 -65.63
N ALA A 15 9.29 -44.45 -64.49
CA ALA A 15 9.29 -43.37 -63.50
C ALA A 15 10.53 -42.48 -63.67
N LEU A 16 10.39 -41.19 -63.37
CA LEU A 16 11.54 -40.30 -63.19
C LEU A 16 12.31 -40.65 -61.91
N ASP A 17 13.62 -40.38 -61.91
CA ASP A 17 14.46 -40.49 -60.73
C ASP A 17 14.50 -39.19 -59.90
N ALA A 18 15.28 -39.21 -58.81
CA ALA A 18 15.45 -38.07 -57.90
C ALA A 18 16.19 -36.86 -58.52
N SER A 19 16.67 -36.96 -59.76
CA SER A 19 17.19 -35.84 -60.56
C SER A 19 16.20 -35.33 -61.61
N GLY A 20 14.99 -35.90 -61.66
CA GLY A 20 13.95 -35.54 -62.62
C GLY A 20 14.14 -36.20 -64.00
N ALA A 21 14.93 -37.27 -64.09
CA ALA A 21 15.34 -37.90 -65.34
C ALA A 21 14.90 -39.37 -65.46
N ALA A 22 14.69 -39.85 -66.68
CA ALA A 22 14.54 -41.27 -67.01
C ALA A 22 15.13 -41.60 -68.39
N SER A 23 15.34 -42.88 -68.67
CA SER A 23 15.81 -43.34 -69.99
C SER A 23 15.27 -44.72 -70.37
N ILE A 24 15.31 -45.01 -71.68
CA ILE A 24 14.88 -46.28 -72.27
C ILE A 24 15.92 -46.81 -73.24
N THR A 25 15.88 -48.13 -73.44
CA THR A 25 16.69 -48.85 -74.42
C THR A 25 15.82 -49.44 -75.52
N THR A 26 16.40 -49.71 -76.69
CA THR A 26 15.74 -50.42 -77.79
C THR A 26 15.19 -51.78 -77.36
N ALA A 27 15.84 -52.45 -76.41
CA ALA A 27 15.42 -53.74 -75.86
C ALA A 27 14.13 -53.67 -75.00
N GLN A 28 13.77 -52.50 -74.45
CA GLN A 28 12.51 -52.33 -73.69
C GLN A 28 11.31 -52.04 -74.61
N ILE A 29 11.56 -51.50 -75.80
CA ILE A 29 10.54 -51.15 -76.81
C ILE A 29 10.34 -52.26 -77.85
N ASN A 30 11.39 -53.05 -78.16
CA ASN A 30 11.30 -54.16 -79.10
C ASN A 30 10.57 -55.37 -78.50
N ASN A 31 9.42 -55.72 -79.08
CA ASN A 31 8.54 -56.82 -78.65
C ASN A 31 8.74 -58.08 -79.51
N GLY A 32 10.00 -58.40 -79.83
CA GLY A 32 10.33 -59.52 -80.71
C GLY A 32 10.11 -59.24 -82.20
N SER A 33 10.53 -58.06 -82.68
CA SER A 33 10.66 -57.78 -84.12
C SER A 33 11.50 -58.85 -84.82
N THR A 34 11.12 -59.23 -86.04
CA THR A 34 11.76 -60.33 -86.79
C THR A 34 12.10 -59.94 -88.22
N ASP A 35 13.06 -60.65 -88.80
CA ASP A 35 13.45 -60.58 -90.20
C ASP A 35 13.85 -61.98 -90.69
N ASN A 36 13.72 -62.25 -91.99
CA ASN A 36 14.02 -63.57 -92.56
C ASN A 36 15.50 -63.79 -92.95
N CYS A 37 16.29 -62.72 -93.07
CA CYS A 37 17.75 -62.77 -93.26
C CYS A 37 18.52 -62.39 -91.97
N GLY A 38 17.91 -61.58 -91.10
CA GLY A 38 18.42 -61.24 -89.77
C GLY A 38 18.55 -59.73 -89.55
N ILE A 39 18.40 -59.30 -88.29
CA ILE A 39 18.44 -57.88 -87.90
C ILE A 39 19.88 -57.45 -87.61
N ALA A 40 20.33 -56.36 -88.24
CA ALA A 40 21.62 -55.74 -87.99
C ALA A 40 21.58 -54.68 -86.88
N GLY A 41 20.45 -54.01 -86.67
CA GLY A 41 20.37 -52.95 -85.69
C GLY A 41 18.95 -52.49 -85.34
N TYR A 42 18.87 -51.78 -84.21
CA TYR A 42 17.68 -51.13 -83.68
C TYR A 42 18.02 -49.67 -83.35
N GLY A 43 17.14 -48.74 -83.69
CA GLY A 43 17.24 -47.33 -83.34
C GLY A 43 15.94 -46.81 -82.72
N LEU A 44 16.06 -45.82 -81.84
CA LEU A 44 14.96 -45.04 -81.29
C LEU A 44 15.18 -43.56 -81.62
N ASP A 45 14.10 -42.84 -81.89
CA ASP A 45 14.09 -41.38 -82.08
C ASP A 45 14.28 -40.60 -80.77
N LYS A 46 13.83 -41.16 -79.64
CA LYS A 46 13.99 -40.61 -78.29
C LYS A 46 14.36 -41.70 -77.29
N THR A 47 15.40 -41.47 -76.49
CA THR A 47 15.88 -42.41 -75.46
C THR A 47 15.94 -41.83 -74.04
N SER A 48 15.91 -40.51 -73.88
CA SER A 48 15.91 -39.81 -72.59
C SER A 48 14.62 -39.02 -72.37
N PHE A 49 14.21 -38.92 -71.10
CA PHE A 49 13.00 -38.22 -70.67
C PHE A 49 13.28 -37.40 -69.41
N ASP A 50 12.54 -36.31 -69.24
CA ASP A 50 12.60 -35.45 -68.07
C ASP A 50 11.18 -35.02 -67.62
N CYS A 51 11.10 -34.12 -66.63
CA CYS A 51 9.84 -33.56 -66.12
C CYS A 51 8.94 -32.90 -67.18
N SER A 52 9.48 -32.42 -68.31
CA SER A 52 8.68 -31.91 -69.44
C SER A 52 7.96 -33.02 -70.23
N ASN A 53 8.16 -34.29 -69.85
CA ASN A 53 7.67 -35.45 -70.58
C ASN A 53 6.71 -36.33 -69.76
N VAL A 54 6.36 -35.96 -68.52
CA VAL A 54 5.39 -36.72 -67.73
C VAL A 54 4.05 -36.81 -68.47
N GLY A 55 3.51 -38.02 -68.59
CA GLY A 55 2.41 -38.37 -69.49
C GLY A 55 2.85 -39.29 -70.64
N GLN A 56 2.02 -39.38 -71.69
CA GLN A 56 2.25 -40.26 -72.83
C GLN A 56 3.18 -39.62 -73.88
N ASN A 57 4.28 -40.30 -74.19
CA ASN A 57 5.20 -39.94 -75.27
C ASN A 57 5.10 -41.02 -76.36
N THR A 58 4.98 -40.61 -77.62
CA THR A 58 5.22 -41.52 -78.75
C THR A 58 6.72 -41.60 -79.02
N VAL A 59 7.25 -42.82 -79.17
CA VAL A 59 8.60 -43.08 -79.70
C VAL A 59 8.52 -44.00 -80.90
N THR A 60 9.50 -43.92 -81.79
CA THR A 60 9.58 -44.70 -83.03
C THR A 60 10.74 -45.68 -82.96
N LEU A 61 10.44 -46.98 -82.92
CA LEU A 61 11.43 -48.03 -83.09
C LEU A 61 11.66 -48.27 -84.58
N THR A 62 12.89 -48.06 -85.04
CA THR A 62 13.35 -48.41 -86.39
C THR A 62 14.25 -49.63 -86.31
N VAL A 63 14.01 -50.60 -87.20
CA VAL A 63 14.74 -51.87 -87.28
C VAL A 63 15.35 -51.99 -88.68
N THR A 64 16.61 -52.37 -88.76
CA THR A 64 17.37 -52.52 -90.03
C THR A 64 17.91 -53.94 -90.16
N ASP A 65 17.72 -54.57 -91.32
CA ASP A 65 18.23 -55.92 -91.63
C ASP A 65 19.75 -55.92 -91.96
N VAL A 66 20.33 -57.11 -92.14
CA VAL A 66 21.72 -57.30 -92.58
C VAL A 66 21.99 -56.92 -94.05
N ASN A 67 21.00 -56.37 -94.76
CA ASN A 67 21.11 -55.96 -96.16
C ASN A 67 20.77 -54.48 -96.41
N GLY A 68 20.41 -53.71 -95.37
CA GLY A 68 20.09 -52.28 -95.41
C GLY A 68 18.60 -51.95 -95.52
N ASN A 69 17.71 -52.93 -95.64
CA ASN A 69 16.27 -52.70 -95.60
C ASN A 69 15.86 -52.27 -94.19
N SER A 70 14.97 -51.29 -94.07
CA SER A 70 14.54 -50.75 -92.77
C SER A 70 13.03 -50.56 -92.70
N ALA A 71 12.47 -50.79 -91.52
CA ALA A 71 11.07 -50.57 -91.19
C ALA A 71 10.94 -49.93 -89.81
N SER A 72 9.81 -49.26 -89.56
CA SER A 72 9.57 -48.52 -88.31
C SER A 72 8.16 -48.73 -87.79
N GLN A 73 8.00 -48.79 -86.47
CA GLN A 73 6.71 -48.79 -85.78
C GLN A 73 6.80 -47.96 -84.49
N THR A 74 5.68 -47.36 -84.09
CA THR A 74 5.62 -46.53 -82.88
C THR A 74 5.27 -47.33 -81.62
N ALA A 75 5.68 -46.80 -80.47
CA ALA A 75 5.33 -47.26 -79.14
C ALA A 75 4.93 -46.08 -78.25
N ILE A 76 4.13 -46.34 -77.23
CA ILE A 76 3.77 -45.35 -76.20
C ILE A 76 4.63 -45.62 -74.95
N VAL A 77 5.44 -44.62 -74.59
CA VAL A 77 6.18 -44.55 -73.33
C VAL A 77 5.40 -43.62 -72.40
N THR A 78 4.80 -44.17 -71.35
CA THR A 78 4.16 -43.37 -70.31
C THR A 78 5.20 -43.04 -69.25
N VAL A 79 5.65 -41.79 -69.22
CA VAL A 79 6.50 -41.29 -68.14
C VAL A 79 5.60 -40.91 -66.98
N ILE A 80 5.91 -41.38 -65.78
CA ILE A 80 5.27 -40.94 -64.54
C ILE A 80 6.30 -40.24 -63.65
N ASP A 81 5.84 -39.23 -62.92
CA ASP A 81 6.51 -38.81 -61.70
C ASP A 81 5.70 -39.34 -60.52
N ASN A 82 6.40 -39.76 -59.47
CA ASN A 82 5.83 -40.35 -58.26
C ASN A 82 6.65 -40.02 -56.99
N ILE A 83 7.56 -39.06 -57.10
CA ILE A 83 8.36 -38.57 -55.98
C ILE A 83 7.59 -37.40 -55.36
N ALA A 84 7.44 -37.40 -54.04
CA ALA A 84 6.71 -36.32 -53.35
C ALA A 84 7.68 -35.23 -52.86
N PRO A 85 7.28 -33.93 -52.89
CA PRO A 85 8.11 -32.82 -52.47
C PRO A 85 8.70 -32.98 -51.07
N ILE A 86 9.95 -32.59 -50.88
CA ILE A 86 10.61 -32.55 -49.56
C ILE A 86 10.33 -31.19 -48.92
N VAL A 87 9.64 -31.19 -47.78
CA VAL A 87 9.28 -29.96 -47.04
C VAL A 87 10.25 -29.75 -45.88
N THR A 88 10.89 -28.59 -45.83
CA THR A 88 11.73 -28.15 -44.70
C THR A 88 10.96 -27.14 -43.85
N LEU A 89 10.85 -27.43 -42.55
CA LEU A 89 10.02 -26.69 -41.61
C LEU A 89 10.85 -25.77 -40.70
N PRO A 90 10.32 -24.60 -40.29
CA PRO A 90 10.94 -23.79 -39.27
C PRO A 90 10.77 -24.44 -37.88
N ALA A 91 11.78 -24.25 -37.01
CA ALA A 91 11.72 -24.72 -35.63
C ALA A 91 10.53 -24.13 -34.86
N ALA A 92 10.06 -24.85 -33.83
CA ALA A 92 8.95 -24.39 -32.99
C ALA A 92 9.25 -23.02 -32.35
N GLN A 93 8.27 -22.11 -32.39
CA GLN A 93 8.42 -20.74 -31.90
C GLN A 93 7.72 -20.56 -30.55
N VAL A 94 8.34 -19.80 -29.65
CA VAL A 94 7.78 -19.48 -28.33
C VAL A 94 7.88 -17.98 -28.09
N PHE A 95 6.74 -17.34 -27.85
CA PHE A 95 6.60 -15.91 -27.62
C PHE A 95 5.90 -15.62 -26.29
N CYS A 96 5.95 -14.36 -25.88
CA CYS A 96 5.12 -13.78 -24.84
C CYS A 96 4.09 -12.83 -25.50
N ALA A 97 2.89 -12.75 -24.94
CA ALA A 97 1.87 -11.82 -25.41
C ALA A 97 2.36 -10.36 -25.32
N ASN A 98 2.14 -9.56 -26.37
CA ASN A 98 2.60 -8.17 -26.38
C ASN A 98 1.82 -7.33 -25.35
N ALA A 99 2.53 -6.55 -24.53
CA ALA A 99 1.93 -5.72 -23.47
C ALA A 99 1.01 -4.59 -23.98
N ASN A 100 1.08 -4.25 -25.27
CA ASN A 100 0.19 -3.29 -25.94
C ASN A 100 -1.07 -3.95 -26.55
N GLY A 101 -1.26 -5.26 -26.38
CA GLY A 101 -2.37 -6.01 -26.97
C GLY A 101 -2.18 -6.45 -28.42
N SER A 102 -1.02 -6.21 -29.03
CA SER A 102 -0.73 -6.70 -30.40
C SER A 102 -0.69 -8.23 -30.44
N THR A 103 -1.34 -8.81 -31.46
CA THR A 103 -1.33 -10.25 -31.74
C THR A 103 -0.38 -10.63 -32.88
N GLN A 104 0.36 -9.68 -33.46
CA GLN A 104 1.21 -9.93 -34.63
C GLN A 104 2.57 -10.50 -34.22
N TYR A 105 2.96 -11.62 -34.83
CA TYR A 105 4.28 -12.26 -34.69
C TYR A 105 4.82 -12.67 -36.06
N THR A 106 6.14 -12.53 -36.25
CA THR A 106 6.85 -13.01 -37.44
C THR A 106 7.26 -14.46 -37.23
N ILE A 107 6.94 -15.33 -38.18
CA ILE A 107 7.33 -16.74 -38.20
C ILE A 107 8.35 -16.94 -39.32
N PRO A 108 9.50 -17.61 -39.09
CA PRO A 108 10.41 -17.94 -40.18
C PRO A 108 9.68 -18.80 -41.24
N ALA A 109 9.82 -18.45 -42.52
CA ALA A 109 9.14 -19.18 -43.59
C ALA A 109 9.64 -20.63 -43.71
N ALA A 110 8.75 -21.53 -44.14
CA ALA A 110 9.13 -22.88 -44.57
C ALA A 110 9.82 -22.84 -45.95
N SER A 111 10.30 -23.99 -46.42
CA SER A 111 10.71 -24.17 -47.82
C SER A 111 10.37 -25.58 -48.31
N ALA A 112 10.38 -25.78 -49.63
CA ALA A 112 10.27 -27.11 -50.21
C ALA A 112 11.14 -27.25 -51.47
N THR A 113 11.54 -28.47 -51.77
CA THR A 113 12.32 -28.86 -52.95
C THR A 113 11.77 -30.15 -53.54
N ASP A 114 11.95 -30.33 -54.84
CA ASP A 114 11.33 -31.41 -55.62
C ASP A 114 12.26 -31.81 -56.77
N ASN A 115 12.11 -33.02 -57.32
CA ASN A 115 12.85 -33.46 -58.51
C ASN A 115 12.34 -32.77 -59.79
N CYS A 116 11.09 -32.31 -59.80
CA CYS A 116 10.50 -31.57 -60.91
C CYS A 116 10.22 -30.09 -60.55
N SER A 117 9.07 -29.76 -59.98
CA SER A 117 8.67 -28.37 -59.70
C SER A 117 7.45 -28.26 -58.79
N ILE A 118 7.48 -27.31 -57.85
CA ILE A 118 6.35 -27.02 -56.96
C ILE A 118 5.27 -26.23 -57.69
N ALA A 119 4.03 -26.74 -57.73
CA ALA A 119 2.88 -26.03 -58.28
C ALA A 119 2.16 -25.18 -57.23
N THR A 120 1.94 -25.73 -56.02
CA THR A 120 1.23 -25.01 -54.95
C THR A 120 1.82 -25.24 -53.57
N VAL A 121 1.71 -24.21 -52.75
CA VAL A 121 2.04 -24.24 -51.31
C VAL A 121 0.90 -23.57 -50.58
N SER A 122 0.35 -24.25 -49.57
CA SER A 122 -0.69 -23.73 -48.69
C SER A 122 -0.37 -24.05 -47.23
N TYR A 123 -1.00 -23.34 -46.30
CA TYR A 123 -0.92 -23.66 -44.88
C TYR A 123 -2.26 -23.53 -44.16
N ALA A 124 -2.41 -24.31 -43.10
CA ALA A 124 -3.48 -24.21 -42.13
C ALA A 124 -2.88 -24.04 -40.72
N VAL A 125 -3.31 -22.99 -40.03
CA VAL A 125 -3.06 -22.77 -38.60
C VAL A 125 -4.28 -23.29 -37.83
N THR A 126 -4.05 -24.08 -36.79
CA THR A 126 -5.06 -24.69 -35.94
C THR A 126 -4.69 -24.61 -34.45
N GLY A 127 -5.62 -24.89 -33.54
CA GLY A 127 -5.40 -24.77 -32.09
C GLY A 127 -5.94 -23.45 -31.54
N ALA A 128 -5.14 -22.71 -30.76
CA ALA A 128 -5.53 -21.41 -30.21
C ALA A 128 -5.84 -20.35 -31.30
N THR A 129 -5.26 -20.50 -32.48
CA THR A 129 -5.51 -19.68 -33.67
C THR A 129 -6.04 -20.57 -34.80
N SER A 130 -7.03 -20.08 -35.56
CA SER A 130 -7.53 -20.77 -36.76
C SER A 130 -7.46 -19.83 -37.97
N ARG A 131 -6.69 -20.19 -38.99
CA ARG A 131 -6.47 -19.40 -40.23
C ARG A 131 -5.90 -20.29 -41.34
N THR A 132 -6.24 -20.03 -42.60
CA THR A 132 -5.55 -20.63 -43.76
C THR A 132 -4.84 -19.57 -44.59
N GLY A 133 -3.88 -19.98 -45.43
CA GLY A 133 -3.15 -19.09 -46.34
C GLY A 133 -2.38 -19.87 -47.41
N THR A 134 -1.69 -19.12 -48.27
CA THR A 134 -0.86 -19.64 -49.37
C THR A 134 0.60 -19.19 -49.23
N GLY A 135 1.51 -19.94 -49.85
CA GLY A 135 2.95 -19.69 -49.76
C GLY A 135 3.59 -20.15 -48.46
N TYR A 136 4.88 -19.82 -48.30
CA TYR A 136 5.72 -20.33 -47.22
C TYR A 136 5.66 -19.53 -45.91
N ASP A 137 5.21 -18.27 -45.95
CA ASP A 137 5.15 -17.40 -44.76
C ASP A 137 3.79 -17.49 -44.06
N ALA A 138 3.83 -17.95 -42.80
CA ALA A 138 2.67 -18.08 -41.92
C ALA A 138 2.59 -16.97 -40.85
N SER A 139 3.36 -15.89 -40.99
CA SER A 139 3.37 -14.73 -40.08
C SER A 139 1.99 -14.07 -39.91
N GLY A 140 1.84 -13.31 -38.83
CA GLY A 140 0.66 -12.48 -38.57
C GLY A 140 0.04 -12.73 -37.19
N GLY A 141 -1.30 -12.67 -37.12
CA GLY A 141 -2.04 -12.75 -35.88
C GLY A 141 -2.06 -14.15 -35.25
N PHE A 142 -1.52 -14.29 -34.02
CA PHE A 142 -1.68 -15.46 -33.16
C PHE A 142 -2.30 -15.10 -31.81
N ALA A 143 -3.22 -15.94 -31.32
CA ALA A 143 -3.83 -15.82 -30.01
C ALA A 143 -2.99 -16.51 -28.91
N ILE A 144 -3.26 -16.18 -27.64
CA ILE A 144 -2.61 -16.79 -26.48
C ILE A 144 -2.94 -18.29 -26.42
N GLY A 145 -1.92 -19.12 -26.19
CA GLY A 145 -1.97 -20.58 -26.21
C GLY A 145 -1.07 -21.18 -27.30
N THR A 146 -1.26 -22.46 -27.59
CA THR A 146 -0.53 -23.19 -28.63
C THR A 146 -1.33 -23.22 -29.92
N SER A 147 -0.68 -22.87 -31.03
CA SER A 147 -1.20 -23.04 -32.39
C SER A 147 -0.25 -23.93 -33.19
N THR A 148 -0.80 -24.83 -34.00
CA THR A 148 -0.03 -25.69 -34.92
C THR A 148 -0.21 -25.18 -36.34
N ILE A 149 0.90 -24.92 -37.03
CA ILE A 149 0.92 -24.58 -38.46
C ILE A 149 1.25 -25.86 -39.22
N THR A 150 0.42 -26.24 -40.18
CA THR A 150 0.67 -27.34 -41.11
C THR A 150 0.74 -26.79 -42.52
N TRP A 151 1.86 -26.98 -43.21
CA TRP A 151 1.98 -26.73 -44.64
C TRP A 151 1.58 -27.96 -45.45
N THR A 152 0.98 -27.72 -46.61
CA THR A 152 0.72 -28.70 -47.66
C THR A 152 1.35 -28.20 -48.96
N VAL A 153 2.17 -29.03 -49.57
CA VAL A 153 2.92 -28.73 -50.80
C VAL A 153 2.54 -29.75 -51.86
N THR A 154 2.32 -29.27 -53.09
CA THR A 154 1.99 -30.09 -54.27
C THR A 154 2.91 -29.70 -55.42
N ASP A 155 3.50 -30.69 -56.09
CA ASP A 155 4.25 -30.51 -57.34
C ASP A 155 3.34 -30.28 -58.56
N VAL A 156 3.94 -30.12 -59.75
CA VAL A 156 3.24 -29.95 -61.05
C VAL A 156 2.63 -31.25 -61.61
N ASN A 157 2.87 -32.40 -60.97
CA ASN A 157 2.43 -33.73 -61.40
C ASN A 157 1.32 -34.32 -60.50
N GLY A 158 1.13 -33.77 -59.30
CA GLY A 158 0.05 -34.05 -58.37
C GLY A 158 0.46 -34.78 -57.09
N ASN A 159 1.74 -35.08 -56.85
CA ASN A 159 2.15 -35.68 -55.58
C ASN A 159 2.12 -34.62 -54.46
N THR A 160 1.95 -35.07 -53.21
CA THR A 160 1.72 -34.18 -52.08
C THR A 160 2.52 -34.56 -50.85
N SER A 161 3.02 -33.54 -50.17
CA SER A 161 3.70 -33.67 -48.88
C SER A 161 3.12 -32.67 -47.87
N THR A 162 3.13 -33.05 -46.60
CA THR A 162 2.68 -32.19 -45.49
C THR A 162 3.70 -32.20 -44.36
N GLY A 163 3.74 -31.12 -43.60
CA GLY A 163 4.63 -30.99 -42.44
C GLY A 163 4.15 -29.90 -41.49
N SER A 164 4.38 -30.08 -40.19
CA SER A 164 3.83 -29.18 -39.16
C SER A 164 4.82 -28.76 -38.08
N THR A 165 4.62 -27.55 -37.55
CA THR A 165 5.39 -26.94 -36.46
C THR A 165 4.44 -26.21 -35.50
N THR A 166 4.92 -25.84 -34.31
CA THR A 166 4.11 -25.17 -33.27
C THR A 166 4.57 -23.76 -32.97
N VAL A 167 3.60 -22.89 -32.71
CA VAL A 167 3.79 -21.53 -32.17
C VAL A 167 3.07 -21.45 -30.82
N VAL A 168 3.80 -21.09 -29.77
CA VAL A 168 3.24 -20.92 -28.41
C VAL A 168 3.30 -19.45 -28.00
N VAL A 169 2.16 -18.82 -27.77
CA VAL A 169 2.08 -17.45 -27.25
C VAL A 169 1.66 -17.51 -25.78
N ASN A 170 2.60 -17.25 -24.88
CA ASN A 170 2.36 -17.31 -23.44
C ASN A 170 1.66 -16.03 -22.92
N PRO A 171 0.73 -16.13 -21.96
CA PRO A 171 0.15 -14.95 -21.32
C PRO A 171 1.19 -14.18 -20.50
N LEU A 172 1.00 -12.86 -20.39
CA LEU A 172 1.74 -12.07 -19.41
C LEU A 172 1.22 -12.32 -17.99
N PRO A 173 2.09 -12.32 -16.96
CA PRO A 173 1.63 -12.41 -15.58
C PRO A 173 0.82 -11.17 -15.19
N VAL A 174 -0.24 -11.37 -14.40
CA VAL A 174 -0.94 -10.29 -13.71
C VAL A 174 -0.47 -10.26 -12.25
N ALA A 175 -0.37 -9.07 -11.68
CA ALA A 175 0.04 -8.88 -10.29
C ALA A 175 -0.95 -7.98 -9.55
N THR A 176 -1.10 -8.24 -8.26
CA THR A 176 -1.81 -7.38 -7.30
C THR A 176 -0.89 -7.12 -6.11
N TYR A 177 -1.27 -6.19 -5.23
CA TYR A 177 -0.57 -5.98 -3.96
C TYR A 177 -1.56 -5.74 -2.82
N VAL A 178 -1.09 -5.98 -1.61
CA VAL A 178 -1.74 -5.53 -0.36
C VAL A 178 -0.72 -4.76 0.49
N SER A 179 -1.17 -3.65 1.09
CA SER A 179 -0.38 -2.88 2.05
C SER A 179 -0.64 -3.34 3.48
N SER A 180 0.39 -3.32 4.33
CA SER A 180 0.24 -3.48 5.78
C SER A 180 -0.72 -2.45 6.37
N ASN A 181 -1.64 -2.86 7.27
CA ASN A 181 -2.47 -1.93 8.03
C ASN A 181 -1.57 -1.05 8.93
N ALA A 182 -1.69 0.28 8.81
CA ALA A 182 -0.79 1.24 9.46
C ALA A 182 -1.09 1.53 10.95
N ASP A 183 -2.06 0.82 11.56
CA ASP A 183 -2.54 1.07 12.93
C ASP A 183 -1.63 0.44 14.01
N ALA A 184 -0.35 0.82 14.04
CA ALA A 184 0.57 0.50 15.11
C ALA A 184 1.57 1.63 15.40
N PHE A 185 1.76 1.91 16.68
CA PHE A 185 2.89 2.71 17.17
C PHE A 185 4.20 2.02 16.77
N CYS A 186 5.09 2.75 16.08
CA CYS A 186 6.39 2.28 15.58
C CYS A 186 6.34 1.07 14.62
N ASN A 187 5.95 1.30 13.36
CA ASN A 187 6.20 0.33 12.27
C ASN A 187 6.62 1.00 10.96
N GLN A 188 7.43 0.27 10.17
CA GLN A 188 7.68 0.56 8.76
C GLN A 188 6.51 0.00 7.95
N ALA A 189 6.09 0.70 6.89
CA ALA A 189 5.07 0.17 5.99
C ALA A 189 5.66 -0.94 5.10
N SER A 190 4.83 -1.85 4.62
CA SER A 190 5.22 -2.78 3.55
C SER A 190 4.09 -3.03 2.58
N VAL A 191 4.45 -3.32 1.33
CA VAL A 191 3.53 -3.80 0.29
C VAL A 191 3.97 -5.18 -0.16
N THR A 192 3.04 -6.13 -0.07
CA THR A 192 3.26 -7.53 -0.46
C THR A 192 2.58 -7.78 -1.80
N ALA A 193 3.37 -8.16 -2.80
CA ALA A 193 2.86 -8.57 -4.09
C ALA A 193 2.20 -9.97 -4.07
N ALA A 194 1.28 -10.20 -5.00
CA ALA A 194 0.79 -11.52 -5.38
C ALA A 194 0.65 -11.58 -6.91
N SER A 195 0.66 -12.78 -7.49
CA SER A 195 0.50 -12.96 -8.93
C SER A 195 -0.55 -14.03 -9.26
N SER A 196 -1.13 -13.92 -10.47
CA SER A 196 -2.04 -14.93 -11.03
C SER A 196 -1.34 -16.22 -11.49
N ILE A 197 -0.01 -16.29 -11.43
CA ILE A 197 0.79 -17.46 -11.80
C ILE A 197 1.72 -17.89 -10.66
N ASN A 198 2.13 -19.15 -10.68
CA ASN A 198 3.05 -19.75 -9.71
C ASN A 198 3.95 -20.77 -10.45
N PRO A 199 5.29 -20.71 -10.34
CA PRO A 199 6.08 -19.75 -9.56
C PRO A 199 6.33 -18.43 -10.31
N ALA A 200 6.20 -17.32 -9.58
CA ALA A 200 6.46 -15.96 -10.07
C ALA A 200 7.69 -15.36 -9.37
N LEU A 201 8.41 -14.51 -10.09
CA LEU A 201 9.42 -13.61 -9.53
C LEU A 201 8.92 -12.17 -9.59
N TYR A 202 9.37 -11.34 -8.65
CA TYR A 202 8.89 -9.98 -8.42
C TYR A 202 10.06 -8.98 -8.48
N SER A 203 9.83 -7.84 -9.12
CA SER A 203 10.72 -6.67 -9.11
C SER A 203 9.88 -5.43 -8.79
N TRP A 204 10.17 -4.79 -7.67
CA TRP A 204 9.64 -3.46 -7.35
C TRP A 204 10.65 -2.37 -7.76
N SER A 205 10.19 -1.32 -8.43
CA SER A 205 11.03 -0.21 -8.89
C SER A 205 10.35 1.14 -8.69
N ALA A 206 11.10 2.18 -8.34
CA ALA A 206 10.61 3.56 -8.28
C ALA A 206 10.58 4.25 -9.67
N GLY A 207 10.99 3.55 -10.73
CA GLY A 207 10.99 4.04 -12.11
C GLY A 207 10.38 3.03 -13.08
N ASN A 208 10.22 3.47 -14.33
CA ASN A 208 9.49 2.72 -15.37
C ASN A 208 10.26 1.52 -15.95
N THR A 209 11.36 1.10 -15.31
CA THR A 209 12.16 -0.08 -15.65
C THR A 209 12.19 -1.07 -14.48
N PRO A 210 12.07 -2.39 -14.71
CA PRO A 210 12.30 -3.39 -13.67
C PRO A 210 13.75 -3.36 -13.20
N GLY A 211 13.95 -3.69 -11.92
CA GLY A 211 15.26 -4.02 -11.35
C GLY A 211 15.49 -5.54 -11.37
N THR A 212 16.27 -6.02 -10.42
CA THR A 212 16.50 -7.46 -10.22
C THR A 212 15.22 -8.17 -9.76
N PHE A 213 14.79 -9.19 -10.50
CA PHE A 213 13.69 -10.05 -10.10
C PHE A 213 14.11 -11.01 -8.98
N THR A 214 13.27 -11.15 -7.95
CA THR A 214 13.51 -12.05 -6.80
C THR A 214 12.27 -12.87 -6.46
N ALA A 215 12.43 -13.93 -5.67
CA ALA A 215 11.29 -14.70 -5.15
C ALA A 215 10.57 -14.01 -3.98
N ASN A 216 11.07 -12.87 -3.48
CA ASN A 216 10.43 -12.12 -2.39
C ASN A 216 9.36 -11.16 -2.94
N PRO A 217 8.07 -11.33 -2.60
CA PRO A 217 7.02 -10.40 -3.03
C PRO A 217 7.00 -9.08 -2.24
N VAL A 218 7.69 -8.98 -1.10
CA VAL A 218 7.56 -7.87 -0.15
C VAL A 218 8.55 -6.74 -0.46
N LEU A 219 8.04 -5.54 -0.70
CA LEU A 219 8.78 -4.28 -0.60
C LEU A 219 8.49 -3.64 0.75
N ASN A 220 9.55 -3.36 1.51
CA ASN A 220 9.46 -2.54 2.72
C ASN A 220 9.60 -1.05 2.32
N LEU A 221 8.71 -0.23 2.87
CA LEU A 221 8.60 1.21 2.66
C LEU A 221 8.85 1.91 4.00
N GLY A 222 10.13 2.13 4.29
CA GLY A 222 10.61 2.74 5.52
C GLY A 222 10.86 4.24 5.40
N LEU A 223 11.46 4.84 6.45
CA LEU A 223 11.84 6.26 6.46
C LEU A 223 12.86 6.62 5.35
N THR A 224 13.57 5.63 4.83
CA THR A 224 14.56 5.69 3.76
C THR A 224 13.97 5.73 2.35
N ASN A 225 12.68 5.43 2.19
CA ASN A 225 12.00 5.44 0.89
C ASN A 225 11.52 6.86 0.56
N ALA A 226 11.68 7.27 -0.69
CA ALA A 226 11.21 8.55 -1.20
C ALA A 226 9.75 8.47 -1.66
N ASP A 227 9.06 9.61 -1.65
CA ASP A 227 7.71 9.74 -2.20
C ASP A 227 7.71 9.44 -3.71
N GLY A 228 6.70 8.72 -4.20
CA GLY A 228 6.60 8.42 -5.64
C GLY A 228 5.79 7.19 -5.99
N ASN A 229 5.81 6.85 -7.28
CA ASN A 229 5.16 5.66 -7.83
C ASN A 229 6.12 4.47 -7.80
N TYR A 230 5.77 3.43 -7.04
CA TYR A 230 6.45 2.15 -7.03
C TYR A 230 5.74 1.19 -7.98
N TYR A 231 6.40 0.86 -9.08
CA TYR A 231 5.95 -0.04 -10.14
C TYR A 231 6.30 -1.49 -9.78
N LEU A 232 5.31 -2.37 -9.84
CA LEU A 232 5.45 -3.81 -9.65
C LEU A 232 5.55 -4.52 -11.01
N TYR A 233 6.68 -5.16 -11.25
CA TYR A 233 6.91 -6.05 -12.37
C TYR A 233 6.90 -7.50 -11.88
N THR A 234 6.21 -8.39 -12.58
CA THR A 234 6.27 -9.84 -12.36
C THR A 234 6.84 -10.56 -13.56
N GLN A 235 7.54 -11.66 -13.29
CA GLN A 235 8.09 -12.56 -14.29
C GLN A 235 7.64 -14.00 -14.04
N SER A 236 7.26 -14.69 -15.11
CA SER A 236 7.07 -16.14 -15.10
C SER A 236 8.42 -16.85 -14.98
N SER A 237 8.62 -17.62 -13.91
CA SER A 237 9.84 -18.44 -13.75
C SER A 237 9.96 -19.58 -14.76
N VAL A 238 8.85 -19.97 -15.40
CA VAL A 238 8.78 -21.08 -16.36
C VAL A 238 8.94 -20.61 -17.81
N THR A 239 8.34 -19.46 -18.15
CA THR A 239 8.28 -18.97 -19.55
C THR A 239 9.08 -17.70 -19.78
N GLY A 240 9.72 -17.14 -18.74
CA GLY A 240 10.52 -15.90 -18.83
C GLY A 240 9.72 -14.61 -19.05
N CYS A 241 8.43 -14.70 -19.39
CA CYS A 241 7.59 -13.55 -19.74
C CYS A 241 7.46 -12.55 -18.58
N ILE A 242 7.77 -11.29 -18.85
CA ILE A 242 7.72 -10.16 -17.91
C ILE A 242 6.49 -9.29 -18.23
N SER A 243 5.73 -8.90 -17.19
CA SER A 243 4.65 -7.91 -17.30
C SER A 243 5.19 -6.48 -17.40
N ALA A 244 4.55 -5.62 -18.19
CA ALA A 244 4.80 -4.17 -18.13
C ALA A 244 4.08 -3.53 -16.92
N GLY A 245 4.75 -3.41 -15.78
CA GLY A 245 4.29 -2.63 -14.62
C GLY A 245 2.88 -2.98 -14.13
N SER A 246 2.58 -4.27 -13.93
CA SER A 246 1.23 -4.82 -13.64
C SER A 246 0.43 -4.06 -12.58
N ALA A 247 1.10 -3.47 -11.59
CA ALA A 247 0.46 -2.63 -10.60
C ALA A 247 1.38 -1.45 -10.22
N VAL A 248 0.77 -0.34 -9.79
CA VAL A 248 1.47 0.83 -9.27
C VAL A 248 0.96 1.13 -7.87
N TYR A 249 1.87 1.27 -6.92
CA TYR A 249 1.58 1.80 -5.59
C TYR A 249 2.16 3.21 -5.48
N ASN A 250 1.31 4.21 -5.26
CA ASN A 250 1.78 5.55 -4.94
C ASN A 250 2.08 5.60 -3.43
N PHE A 251 3.35 5.75 -3.08
CA PHE A 251 3.79 5.97 -1.72
C PHE A 251 3.87 7.48 -1.46
N GLN A 252 3.21 7.91 -0.37
CA GLN A 252 3.38 9.22 0.25
C GLN A 252 3.76 8.98 1.70
N LYS A 253 4.87 9.57 2.14
CA LYS A 253 5.48 9.43 3.46
C LYS A 253 4.66 10.18 4.50
N GLN A 254 3.61 9.52 4.99
CA GLN A 254 2.75 10.07 6.04
C GLN A 254 3.54 10.24 7.34
N THR A 255 3.46 11.44 7.94
CA THR A 255 3.83 11.62 9.35
C THR A 255 2.78 10.91 10.20
N LEU A 256 3.13 9.73 10.72
CA LEU A 256 2.27 8.95 11.62
C LEU A 256 1.91 9.76 12.87
N SER A 257 0.80 9.43 13.53
CA SER A 257 0.46 10.03 14.82
C SER A 257 1.55 9.81 15.88
N SER A 258 2.28 8.68 15.82
CA SER A 258 3.46 8.41 16.65
C SER A 258 4.72 9.22 16.30
N SER A 259 4.71 10.02 15.24
CA SER A 259 5.77 11.01 14.96
C SER A 259 5.63 12.28 15.80
N TYR A 260 4.46 12.48 16.44
CA TYR A 260 4.15 13.64 17.27
C TYR A 260 4.08 13.24 18.75
N THR A 261 4.62 14.08 19.62
CA THR A 261 4.36 14.05 21.06
C THR A 261 3.14 14.92 21.39
N ILE A 262 3.02 16.08 20.74
CA ILE A 262 1.91 17.01 20.91
C ILE A 262 1.18 17.21 19.58
N LEU A 263 -0.13 16.98 19.58
CA LEU A 263 -1.07 17.29 18.51
C LEU A 263 -2.21 18.13 19.07
N ALA A 264 -2.36 19.36 18.61
CA ALA A 264 -3.52 20.19 18.93
C ALA A 264 -4.36 20.47 17.69
N TYR A 265 -5.67 20.67 17.84
CA TYR A 265 -6.49 21.18 16.75
C TYR A 265 -6.20 22.67 16.49
N LYS A 266 -6.20 23.46 17.56
CA LYS A 266 -6.10 24.93 17.51
C LYS A 266 -4.72 25.42 17.92
N GLU A 267 -4.20 25.01 19.08
CA GLU A 267 -3.13 25.78 19.73
C GLU A 267 -2.12 24.92 20.50
N VAL A 268 -0.83 25.25 20.40
CA VAL A 268 0.20 24.76 21.34
C VAL A 268 1.01 25.94 21.86
N GLU A 269 0.96 26.23 23.16
CA GLU A 269 1.81 27.22 23.83
C GLU A 269 2.89 26.52 24.67
N LEU A 270 4.16 26.66 24.25
CA LEU A 270 5.31 26.26 25.07
C LEU A 270 5.90 27.47 25.78
N GLY A 271 5.55 27.60 27.06
CA GLY A 271 6.12 28.59 27.99
C GLY A 271 7.63 28.47 28.21
N LYS A 272 8.17 29.40 29.01
CA LYS A 272 9.63 29.60 29.12
C LYS A 272 10.34 28.33 29.60
N TYR A 273 11.47 28.00 28.96
CA TYR A 273 12.26 26.78 29.22
C TYR A 273 11.57 25.42 28.95
N ASN A 274 10.35 25.38 28.42
CA ASN A 274 9.60 24.13 28.22
C ASN A 274 10.05 23.39 26.95
N LYS A 275 10.31 22.07 27.04
CA LYS A 275 11.00 21.33 25.95
C LYS A 275 10.32 20.03 25.58
N VAL A 276 10.17 19.80 24.29
CA VAL A 276 9.87 18.48 23.70
C VAL A 276 11.19 17.80 23.35
N LEU A 277 11.54 16.73 24.08
CA LEU A 277 12.82 16.03 23.95
C LEU A 277 12.78 14.87 22.95
N SER A 278 11.61 14.29 22.68
CA SER A 278 11.39 13.34 21.60
C SER A 278 10.00 13.53 20.96
N GLY A 279 9.86 13.12 19.70
CA GLY A 279 8.67 13.39 18.90
C GLY A 279 8.50 14.86 18.49
N SER A 280 7.43 15.15 17.75
CA SER A 280 7.17 16.44 17.09
C SER A 280 5.96 17.18 17.67
N VAL A 281 5.79 18.45 17.29
CA VAL A 281 4.60 19.27 17.60
C VAL A 281 3.78 19.51 16.32
N GLY A 282 2.46 19.34 16.38
CA GLY A 282 1.59 19.46 15.21
C GLY A 282 0.27 20.19 15.50
N ILE A 283 -0.16 21.04 14.56
CA ILE A 283 -1.45 21.75 14.60
C ILE A 283 -2.34 21.30 13.45
N MET A 284 -3.54 20.79 13.75
CA MET A 284 -4.39 20.09 12.78
C MET A 284 -5.36 20.98 11.99
N THR A 285 -5.72 22.17 12.49
CA THR A 285 -6.63 23.10 11.77
C THR A 285 -5.88 24.21 11.04
N SER A 286 -6.43 24.72 9.95
CA SER A 286 -5.80 25.75 9.10
C SER A 286 -5.77 27.16 9.69
N ARG A 287 -6.35 27.36 10.88
CA ARG A 287 -6.34 28.64 11.63
C ARG A 287 -5.53 28.56 12.92
N GLY A 288 -4.95 27.41 13.22
CA GLY A 288 -4.21 27.20 14.45
C GLY A 288 -2.76 27.68 14.42
N GLU A 289 -2.15 27.70 15.60
CA GLU A 289 -0.89 28.38 15.91
C GLU A 289 -0.05 27.52 16.89
N ALA A 290 1.27 27.53 16.74
CA ALA A 290 2.20 26.94 17.71
C ALA A 290 3.16 28.03 18.20
N GLU A 291 2.98 28.47 19.45
CA GLU A 291 3.77 29.53 20.08
C GLU A 291 4.87 28.94 20.98
N PHE A 292 6.06 29.53 20.89
CA PHE A 292 7.23 29.15 21.67
C PHE A 292 7.79 30.38 22.40
N LYS A 293 7.81 30.35 23.74
CA LYS A 293 8.40 31.40 24.58
C LYS A 293 9.88 31.15 24.84
N SER A 294 10.61 32.16 25.33
CA SER A 294 12.07 32.11 25.55
C SER A 294 12.62 30.80 26.16
N TYR A 295 13.70 30.28 25.59
CA TYR A 295 14.39 29.02 25.96
C TYR A 295 13.58 27.72 25.84
N SER A 296 12.35 27.77 25.33
CA SER A 296 11.58 26.58 24.96
C SER A 296 12.14 25.89 23.71
N GLY A 297 11.62 24.70 23.37
CA GLY A 297 11.98 24.08 22.10
C GLY A 297 11.40 22.71 21.79
N VAL A 298 11.66 22.27 20.56
CA VAL A 298 11.35 20.94 20.03
C VAL A 298 12.67 20.40 19.46
N THR A 299 13.34 19.60 20.28
CA THR A 299 14.79 19.40 20.23
C THR A 299 15.23 17.93 20.06
N GLY A 300 14.29 17.01 19.89
CA GLY A 300 14.58 15.58 19.67
C GLY A 300 15.22 15.28 18.30
N ALA A 301 15.95 14.18 18.21
CA ALA A 301 16.53 13.74 16.93
C ALA A 301 15.42 13.51 15.89
N GLY A 302 15.47 14.25 14.78
CA GLY A 302 14.45 14.21 13.72
C GLY A 302 13.10 14.86 14.08
N SER A 303 12.98 15.55 15.22
CA SER A 303 11.74 16.25 15.60
C SER A 303 11.49 17.49 14.75
N PHE A 304 10.23 17.81 14.48
CA PHE A 304 9.83 19.02 13.77
C PHE A 304 8.64 19.72 14.45
N VAL A 305 8.33 20.94 14.00
CA VAL A 305 7.07 21.63 14.28
C VAL A 305 6.30 21.78 12.98
N LYS A 306 5.04 21.32 12.93
CA LYS A 306 4.18 21.41 11.75
C LYS A 306 2.87 22.14 12.08
N ALA A 307 2.79 23.41 11.70
CA ALA A 307 1.66 24.27 12.01
C ALA A 307 1.39 25.31 10.90
N PRO A 308 0.15 25.82 10.73
CA PRO A 308 -0.12 26.93 9.82
C PRO A 308 0.63 28.21 10.19
N ARG A 309 0.89 28.39 11.49
CA ARG A 309 1.68 29.48 12.06
C ARG A 309 2.57 28.96 13.18
N ILE A 310 3.77 29.52 13.29
CA ILE A 310 4.76 29.20 14.31
C ILE A 310 5.30 30.54 14.82
N ASP A 311 4.98 30.89 16.06
CA ASP A 311 5.43 32.15 16.69
C ASP A 311 6.53 31.90 17.74
N LYS A 312 7.38 32.91 17.96
CA LYS A 312 8.62 32.83 18.74
C LYS A 312 8.84 34.10 19.57
N ASP A 313 8.32 34.09 20.79
CA ASP A 313 8.41 35.19 21.73
C ASP A 313 9.69 35.11 22.59
N GLY A 314 10.69 35.88 22.16
CA GLY A 314 11.96 36.09 22.86
C GLY A 314 13.11 35.20 22.37
N SER A 315 14.03 34.83 23.26
CA SER A 315 15.37 34.33 22.88
C SER A 315 15.62 32.87 23.29
N GLY A 316 16.61 32.22 22.66
CA GLY A 316 17.01 30.84 23.00
C GLY A 316 16.07 29.73 22.53
N ILE A 317 15.01 30.05 21.79
CA ILE A 317 14.03 29.09 21.26
C ILE A 317 14.69 28.16 20.23
N THR A 318 14.60 26.85 20.45
CA THR A 318 15.28 25.84 19.62
C THR A 318 14.28 24.89 18.96
N LEU A 319 14.06 25.02 17.65
CA LEU A 319 13.20 24.11 16.87
C LEU A 319 14.04 23.42 15.79
N ASN A 320 14.18 22.09 15.86
CA ASN A 320 15.07 21.33 14.97
C ASN A 320 14.65 21.35 13.49
N SER A 321 13.35 21.50 13.20
CA SER A 321 12.83 21.75 11.85
C SER A 321 11.43 22.37 11.93
N GLN A 322 11.03 23.13 10.91
CA GLN A 322 9.77 23.89 10.88
C GLN A 322 9.07 23.70 9.53
N VAL A 323 7.80 23.29 9.56
CA VAL A 323 7.00 22.96 8.38
C VAL A 323 5.70 23.75 8.43
N ILE A 324 5.56 24.76 7.56
CA ILE A 324 4.34 25.56 7.50
C ILE A 324 3.21 24.75 6.82
N GLY A 325 2.11 24.57 7.55
CA GLY A 325 0.93 23.81 7.11
C GLY A 325 0.36 22.90 8.20
N ILE A 326 -0.81 22.32 7.94
CA ILE A 326 -1.51 21.48 8.93
C ILE A 326 -0.86 20.10 9.13
N ALA A 327 -0.90 19.62 10.37
CA ALA A 327 -0.58 18.25 10.75
C ALA A 327 -1.75 17.31 10.37
N SER A 328 -1.81 16.90 9.10
CA SER A 328 -2.75 15.88 8.63
C SER A 328 -2.39 14.50 9.20
N VAL A 329 -3.13 14.07 10.22
CA VAL A 329 -2.94 12.77 10.91
C VAL A 329 -4.27 12.07 11.12
N THR A 330 -4.27 10.73 11.06
CA THR A 330 -5.40 9.92 11.53
C THR A 330 -5.30 9.78 13.05
N LEU A 331 -6.33 10.24 13.78
CA LEU A 331 -6.37 10.12 15.23
C LEU A 331 -6.85 8.72 15.68
N PRO A 332 -6.36 8.22 16.83
CA PRO A 332 -6.91 7.01 17.45
C PRO A 332 -8.41 7.15 17.74
N THR A 333 -9.14 6.04 17.69
CA THR A 333 -10.57 6.02 18.01
C THR A 333 -10.83 6.51 19.44
N MET A 334 -11.58 7.60 19.56
CA MET A 334 -11.99 8.16 20.85
C MET A 334 -12.92 7.21 21.62
N GLN A 335 -12.77 7.20 22.95
CA GLN A 335 -13.68 6.53 23.88
C GLN A 335 -14.36 7.58 24.77
N TYR A 336 -15.54 7.24 25.29
CA TYR A 336 -16.42 8.19 25.98
C TYR A 336 -16.89 7.60 27.31
N ASN A 337 -17.02 8.41 28.36
CA ASN A 337 -17.74 7.98 29.56
C ASN A 337 -19.23 7.86 29.23
N THR A 338 -19.80 6.67 29.36
CA THR A 338 -21.23 6.40 29.18
C THR A 338 -21.87 5.78 30.42
N ALA A 339 -21.13 5.68 31.53
CA ALA A 339 -21.56 5.00 32.74
C ALA A 339 -22.29 5.97 33.68
N SER A 340 -23.54 5.64 34.04
CA SER A 340 -24.27 6.42 35.04
C SER A 340 -23.77 6.11 36.45
N THR A 341 -23.57 7.16 37.25
CA THR A 341 -23.15 7.08 38.65
C THR A 341 -24.33 7.31 39.63
N ASN A 342 -25.55 7.38 39.09
CA ASN A 342 -26.77 7.45 39.87
C ASN A 342 -26.94 6.18 40.72
N ASN A 343 -27.43 6.35 41.94
CA ASN A 343 -27.65 5.29 42.94
C ASN A 343 -26.40 4.48 43.36
N LEU A 344 -25.19 4.83 42.89
CA LEU A 344 -23.96 4.24 43.43
C LEU A 344 -23.66 4.78 44.85
N PRO A 345 -23.11 3.94 45.75
CA PRO A 345 -22.71 4.36 47.09
C PRO A 345 -21.57 5.39 47.06
N SER A 346 -21.38 6.12 48.15
CA SER A 346 -20.18 6.93 48.37
C SER A 346 -19.31 6.31 49.46
N VAL A 347 -17.99 6.40 49.33
CA VAL A 347 -17.04 5.80 50.27
C VAL A 347 -15.88 6.75 50.58
N THR A 348 -15.42 6.71 51.83
CA THR A 348 -14.20 7.37 52.29
C THR A 348 -13.24 6.31 52.82
N ALA A 349 -12.09 6.16 52.20
CA ALA A 349 -11.06 5.23 52.62
C ALA A 349 -10.11 5.88 53.61
N SER A 350 -10.18 5.43 54.87
CA SER A 350 -9.35 5.90 55.99
C SER A 350 -8.41 4.83 56.55
N GLN A 351 -8.36 3.64 55.95
CA GLN A 351 -7.49 2.52 56.36
C GLN A 351 -6.46 2.23 55.28
N ASN A 352 -5.19 2.14 55.68
CA ASN A 352 -4.09 1.90 54.75
C ASN A 352 -4.09 0.46 54.21
N ASN A 353 -3.75 0.31 52.93
CA ASN A 353 -3.79 -0.93 52.16
C ASN A 353 -5.20 -1.58 52.03
N ALA A 354 -6.28 -0.80 52.22
CA ALA A 354 -7.63 -1.31 52.03
C ALA A 354 -7.94 -1.64 50.56
N THR A 355 -8.75 -2.68 50.33
CA THR A 355 -9.20 -3.10 49.00
C THR A 355 -10.69 -2.79 48.83
N LEU A 356 -11.02 -1.94 47.85
CA LEU A 356 -12.38 -1.49 47.56
C LEU A 356 -12.96 -2.21 46.35
N ASN A 357 -13.88 -3.14 46.60
CA ASN A 357 -14.50 -4.01 45.59
C ASN A 357 -15.88 -3.50 45.17
N GLY A 358 -15.94 -2.31 44.57
CA GLY A 358 -17.20 -1.70 44.12
C GLY A 358 -17.04 -0.46 43.26
N ASN A 359 -18.16 -0.03 42.69
CA ASN A 359 -18.33 1.22 41.93
C ASN A 359 -18.93 2.29 42.85
N TYR A 360 -18.50 3.56 42.74
CA TYR A 360 -18.84 4.60 43.72
C TYR A 360 -19.22 5.94 43.08
N LYS A 361 -20.28 6.59 43.57
CA LYS A 361 -20.64 7.97 43.17
C LYS A 361 -19.59 8.97 43.66
N ASN A 362 -19.04 8.77 44.85
CA ASN A 362 -17.89 9.50 45.35
C ASN A 362 -16.91 8.53 46.03
N LEU A 363 -15.63 8.62 45.70
CA LEU A 363 -14.53 7.91 46.34
C LEU A 363 -13.52 8.93 46.86
N THR A 364 -13.41 9.09 48.17
CA THR A 364 -12.37 9.91 48.80
C THR A 364 -11.34 9.01 49.45
N VAL A 365 -10.05 9.14 49.09
CA VAL A 365 -8.94 8.48 49.78
C VAL A 365 -8.28 9.51 50.70
N LYS A 366 -8.22 9.21 51.99
CA LYS A 366 -7.72 10.15 53.01
C LYS A 366 -6.22 10.37 52.95
N LYS A 367 -5.77 11.51 53.47
CA LYS A 367 -4.34 11.92 53.54
C LYS A 367 -3.44 10.75 53.96
N GLY A 368 -2.42 10.44 53.15
CA GLY A 368 -1.44 9.38 53.40
C GLY A 368 -1.96 7.93 53.28
N ILE A 369 -3.22 7.69 52.88
CA ILE A 369 -3.80 6.36 52.76
C ILE A 369 -3.56 5.77 51.37
N SER A 370 -3.04 4.54 51.31
CA SER A 370 -2.98 3.73 50.08
C SER A 370 -4.19 2.80 49.97
N VAL A 371 -4.79 2.69 48.78
CA VAL A 371 -5.86 1.72 48.49
C VAL A 371 -5.67 0.99 47.15
N THR A 372 -6.20 -0.23 47.08
CA THR A 372 -6.42 -0.94 45.80
C THR A 372 -7.91 -0.94 45.48
N VAL A 373 -8.28 -0.71 44.23
CA VAL A 373 -9.68 -0.56 43.80
C VAL A 373 -9.93 -1.39 42.54
N SER A 374 -10.93 -2.28 42.61
CA SER A 374 -11.30 -3.19 41.51
C SER A 374 -12.54 -2.76 40.73
N GLY A 375 -13.23 -1.70 41.18
CA GLY A 375 -14.32 -1.06 40.45
C GLY A 375 -13.89 -0.45 39.11
N SER A 376 -14.88 -0.23 38.25
CA SER A 376 -14.73 0.28 36.87
C SER A 376 -15.56 1.55 36.59
N THR A 377 -16.39 2.00 37.53
CA THR A 377 -17.27 3.17 37.38
C THR A 377 -17.24 4.05 38.63
N PHE A 378 -16.93 5.32 38.44
CA PHE A 378 -16.77 6.31 39.50
C PHE A 378 -17.39 7.65 39.11
N GLY A 379 -18.03 8.35 40.05
CA GLY A 379 -18.37 9.76 39.88
C GLY A 379 -17.15 10.62 40.16
N ASN A 380 -17.07 11.15 41.37
CA ASN A 380 -15.94 11.95 41.82
C ASN A 380 -14.92 11.07 42.55
N ILE A 381 -13.67 11.04 42.09
CA ILE A 381 -12.53 10.51 42.86
C ILE A 381 -11.73 11.69 43.40
N ARG A 382 -11.49 11.73 44.72
CA ARG A 382 -10.53 12.64 45.35
C ARG A 382 -9.47 11.84 46.10
N LEU A 383 -8.21 12.12 45.81
CA LEU A 383 -7.06 11.74 46.64
C LEU A 383 -6.66 12.98 47.45
N GLU A 384 -6.62 12.87 48.78
CA GLU A 384 -6.08 13.91 49.66
C GLU A 384 -4.53 13.86 49.73
N GLU A 385 -3.90 14.81 50.44
CA GLU A 385 -2.44 15.00 50.48
C GLU A 385 -1.65 13.68 50.70
N GLY A 386 -0.78 13.31 49.77
CA GLY A 386 0.04 12.08 49.82
C GLY A 386 -0.75 10.75 49.80
N ALA A 387 -2.04 10.76 49.45
CA ALA A 387 -2.81 9.53 49.29
C ALA A 387 -2.38 8.73 48.05
N SER A 388 -2.73 7.45 47.98
CA SER A 388 -2.33 6.56 46.88
C SER A 388 -3.45 5.63 46.45
N ILE A 389 -3.57 5.39 45.14
CA ILE A 389 -4.58 4.52 44.55
C ILE A 389 -3.96 3.58 43.51
N ARG A 390 -4.37 2.32 43.52
CA ARG A 390 -4.10 1.35 42.45
C ARG A 390 -5.40 0.79 41.89
N PHE A 391 -5.69 1.07 40.63
CA PHE A 391 -6.81 0.48 39.90
C PHE A 391 -6.41 -0.87 39.30
N THR A 392 -7.26 -1.89 39.46
CA THR A 392 -7.06 -3.20 38.82
C THR A 392 -7.92 -3.43 37.57
N SER A 393 -8.91 -2.57 37.30
CA SER A 393 -9.69 -2.62 36.06
C SER A 393 -8.93 -1.98 34.90
N THR A 394 -8.94 -2.65 33.74
CA THR A 394 -8.38 -2.14 32.47
C THR A 394 -9.33 -1.20 31.72
N VAL A 395 -10.57 -1.02 32.20
CA VAL A 395 -11.48 0.03 31.74
C VAL A 395 -12.03 0.76 32.96
N LEU A 396 -11.79 2.07 33.01
CA LEU A 396 -12.28 2.97 34.04
C LEU A 396 -13.19 4.01 33.40
N ASN A 397 -14.34 4.27 34.03
CA ASN A 397 -15.26 5.34 33.66
C ASN A 397 -15.32 6.26 34.89
N ILE A 398 -14.91 7.52 34.74
CA ILE A 398 -14.73 8.47 35.85
C ILE A 398 -15.36 9.80 35.46
N GLU A 399 -16.15 10.42 36.32
CA GLU A 399 -16.73 11.74 36.00
C GLU A 399 -15.75 12.87 36.30
N ASN A 400 -15.21 12.92 37.53
CA ASN A 400 -14.17 13.85 37.93
C ASN A 400 -13.05 13.10 38.67
N PHE A 401 -11.80 13.40 38.34
CA PHE A 401 -10.64 12.92 39.08
C PHE A 401 -9.83 14.10 39.64
N THR A 402 -9.63 14.14 40.95
CA THR A 402 -8.77 15.11 41.62
C THR A 402 -7.72 14.38 42.45
N ALA A 403 -6.45 14.65 42.18
CA ALA A 403 -5.36 14.35 43.10
C ALA A 403 -4.86 15.66 43.71
N ASP A 404 -5.04 15.79 45.03
CA ASP A 404 -4.29 16.77 45.81
C ASP A 404 -2.80 16.39 45.80
N ARG A 405 -1.96 17.36 46.18
CA ARG A 405 -0.50 17.24 46.15
C ARG A 405 0.08 16.09 46.99
N GLY A 406 1.35 15.76 46.79
CA GLY A 406 2.13 14.90 47.69
C GLY A 406 2.29 15.49 49.11
N ALA A 407 2.78 14.67 50.05
CA ALA A 407 2.95 15.05 51.44
C ALA A 407 4.35 15.62 51.74
N ARG A 408 4.39 16.55 52.70
CA ARG A 408 5.54 17.40 53.10
C ARG A 408 6.88 16.71 53.41
N ASN A 409 6.93 15.39 53.43
CA ASN A 409 8.14 14.60 53.71
C ASN A 409 8.80 14.05 52.43
N ASN A 410 8.48 14.62 51.26
CA ASN A 410 8.84 14.10 49.93
C ASN A 410 8.14 12.76 49.56
N ASP A 411 6.96 12.51 50.16
CA ASP A 411 6.11 11.35 49.90
C ASP A 411 5.09 11.68 48.79
N TYR A 412 5.26 11.07 47.61
CA TYR A 412 4.42 11.34 46.45
C TYR A 412 2.99 10.79 46.60
N THR A 413 2.02 11.52 46.05
CA THR A 413 0.69 10.98 45.73
C THR A 413 0.83 10.04 44.52
N TYR A 414 0.52 8.75 44.67
CA TYR A 414 0.69 7.77 43.58
C TYR A 414 -0.64 7.34 42.96
N ILE A 415 -0.73 7.41 41.63
CA ILE A 415 -1.90 6.95 40.85
C ILE A 415 -1.44 5.82 39.94
N ARG A 416 -1.87 4.59 40.22
CA ARG A 416 -1.36 3.37 39.59
C ARG A 416 -2.48 2.63 38.85
N PHE A 417 -2.16 2.02 37.71
CA PHE A 417 -3.13 1.37 36.82
C PHE A 417 -2.70 -0.06 36.44
N ALA A 418 -3.64 -0.85 35.92
CA ALA A 418 -3.35 -2.11 35.25
C ALA A 418 -2.74 -1.86 33.84
N PRO A 419 -1.99 -2.82 33.27
CA PRO A 419 -1.51 -2.72 31.90
C PRO A 419 -2.65 -2.55 30.89
N ASN A 420 -2.45 -1.67 29.90
CA ASN A 420 -3.42 -1.32 28.85
C ASN A 420 -4.73 -0.67 29.36
N THR A 421 -4.69 0.05 30.49
CA THR A 421 -5.90 0.70 31.03
C THR A 421 -6.39 1.86 30.14
N SER A 422 -7.66 1.80 29.76
CA SER A 422 -8.42 2.91 29.18
C SER A 422 -9.16 3.66 30.28
N VAL A 423 -8.85 4.96 30.45
CA VAL A 423 -9.51 5.85 31.42
C VAL A 423 -10.43 6.80 30.67
N ARG A 424 -11.74 6.57 30.75
CA ARG A 424 -12.77 7.37 30.11
C ARG A 424 -13.26 8.42 31.09
N VAL A 425 -12.97 9.69 30.81
CA VAL A 425 -13.34 10.80 31.69
C VAL A 425 -14.53 11.56 31.11
N GLY A 426 -15.55 11.79 31.94
CA GLY A 426 -16.73 12.59 31.57
C GLY A 426 -16.46 14.09 31.60
N ASN A 427 -15.98 14.60 32.74
CA ASN A 427 -15.77 16.04 32.94
C ASN A 427 -14.28 16.43 32.99
N LYS A 428 -13.56 16.20 34.10
CA LYS A 428 -12.18 16.70 34.25
C LYS A 428 -11.24 15.84 35.08
N VAL A 429 -9.95 16.01 34.83
CA VAL A 429 -8.82 15.53 35.65
C VAL A 429 -8.03 16.73 36.16
N SER A 430 -7.68 16.74 37.44
CA SER A 430 -6.83 17.76 38.07
C SER A 430 -5.79 17.08 38.95
N ILE A 431 -4.52 17.39 38.74
CA ILE A 431 -3.37 16.79 39.41
C ILE A 431 -2.52 17.90 40.04
N GLY A 432 -2.30 17.87 41.36
CA GLY A 432 -1.40 18.82 42.07
C GLY A 432 0.06 18.37 42.12
N SER A 433 0.90 19.17 42.79
CA SER A 433 2.35 18.99 42.96
C SER A 433 2.73 17.64 43.59
N GLN A 434 3.93 17.11 43.33
CA GLN A 434 4.40 15.87 43.96
C GLN A 434 3.47 14.66 43.71
N VAL A 435 2.97 14.51 42.47
CA VAL A 435 2.17 13.36 42.02
C VAL A 435 2.94 12.52 40.99
N LEU A 436 2.87 11.20 41.17
CA LEU A 436 3.38 10.22 40.20
C LEU A 436 2.21 9.41 39.62
N LEU A 437 1.82 9.76 38.39
CA LEU A 437 0.74 9.13 37.64
C LEU A 437 1.32 8.09 36.66
N ASN A 438 0.91 6.84 36.87
CA ASN A 438 1.37 5.63 36.18
C ASN A 438 2.90 5.44 36.24
N PRO A 439 3.52 5.43 37.44
CA PRO A 439 4.97 5.25 37.58
C PRO A 439 5.45 3.88 37.06
N GLU A 440 4.58 2.86 37.04
CA GLU A 440 4.84 1.56 36.40
C GLU A 440 5.08 1.64 34.88
N SER A 441 4.87 2.81 34.24
CA SER A 441 5.15 3.07 32.82
C SER A 441 4.38 2.16 31.84
N TYR A 442 3.28 1.56 32.29
CA TYR A 442 2.42 0.75 31.42
C TYR A 442 1.70 1.61 30.38
N LYS A 443 1.21 0.99 29.30
CA LYS A 443 0.31 1.69 28.37
C LYS A 443 -0.99 2.08 29.09
N VAL A 444 -1.19 3.37 29.31
CA VAL A 444 -2.44 3.96 29.83
C VAL A 444 -2.87 5.07 28.88
N SER A 445 -4.18 5.13 28.59
CA SER A 445 -4.76 6.17 27.73
C SER A 445 -5.98 6.80 28.40
N PHE A 446 -5.89 8.10 28.66
CA PHE A 446 -7.03 8.92 29.05
C PHE A 446 -7.77 9.38 27.80
N TYR A 447 -9.07 9.17 27.78
CA TYR A 447 -9.98 9.66 26.76
C TYR A 447 -10.99 10.59 27.42
N MET A 448 -11.01 11.86 27.03
CA MET A 448 -11.92 12.86 27.56
C MET A 448 -12.83 13.31 26.43
N GLY A 449 -14.12 12.98 26.54
CA GLY A 449 -15.06 12.98 25.42
C GLY A 449 -16.34 13.72 25.76
N ASP A 450 -16.29 15.05 25.70
CA ASP A 450 -17.45 15.93 25.89
C ASP A 450 -17.86 16.57 24.55
N GLN A 451 -19.12 17.01 24.49
CA GLN A 451 -19.68 17.88 23.45
C GLN A 451 -19.36 19.36 23.70
N ARG A 452 -18.98 19.74 24.93
CA ARG A 452 -18.52 21.09 25.27
C ARG A 452 -17.05 21.27 24.88
N ARG A 453 -16.80 22.23 23.98
CA ARG A 453 -15.47 22.72 23.62
C ARG A 453 -14.93 23.70 24.65
N ASP A 454 -13.67 24.07 24.49
CA ASP A 454 -13.05 25.24 25.14
C ASP A 454 -12.92 25.19 26.69
N GLU A 455 -13.27 24.07 27.35
CA GLU A 455 -13.07 23.87 28.80
C GLU A 455 -11.69 23.22 29.13
N GLU A 456 -11.14 23.54 30.31
CA GLU A 456 -9.93 22.89 30.83
C GLU A 456 -10.24 21.49 31.36
N LYS A 457 -10.06 20.49 30.49
CA LYS A 457 -10.40 19.10 30.77
C LYS A 457 -9.31 18.40 31.58
N PHE A 458 -8.03 18.63 31.31
CA PHE A 458 -6.92 18.04 32.08
C PHE A 458 -5.97 19.14 32.59
N THR A 459 -5.82 19.25 33.91
CA THR A 459 -4.90 20.20 34.55
C THR A 459 -3.83 19.51 35.38
N VAL A 460 -2.60 20.01 35.28
CA VAL A 460 -1.41 19.58 36.00
C VAL A 460 -0.81 20.82 36.65
N LYS A 461 -0.71 20.86 37.99
CA LYS A 461 -0.24 22.02 38.78
C LYS A 461 0.97 21.68 39.65
N GLY A 462 1.90 22.62 39.74
CA GLY A 462 3.10 22.55 40.57
C GLY A 462 4.25 21.75 39.95
N GLY A 463 5.33 21.60 40.72
CA GLY A 463 6.56 20.91 40.32
C GLY A 463 6.71 19.50 40.90
N ASP A 464 7.89 18.92 40.69
CA ASP A 464 8.32 17.60 41.18
C ASP A 464 7.29 16.49 40.85
N MET A 465 6.99 16.31 39.56
CA MET A 465 5.89 15.41 39.18
C MET A 465 6.08 14.73 37.82
N ARG A 466 5.41 13.58 37.66
CA ARG A 466 5.50 12.76 36.44
C ARG A 466 4.15 12.19 36.04
N VAL A 467 3.78 12.40 34.79
CA VAL A 467 2.56 11.88 34.16
C VAL A 467 2.98 11.00 32.98
N ILE A 468 2.79 9.67 33.11
CA ILE A 468 3.10 8.71 32.05
C ILE A 468 1.79 8.17 31.46
N ALA A 469 1.17 8.90 30.55
CA ALA A 469 -0.06 8.47 29.89
C ALA A 469 -0.26 9.18 28.55
N ASN A 470 -0.97 8.51 27.63
CA ASN A 470 -1.56 9.22 26.50
C ASN A 470 -2.78 9.99 27.00
N ILE A 471 -2.96 11.24 26.57
CA ILE A 471 -4.13 12.05 26.90
C ILE A 471 -4.78 12.46 25.58
N LEU A 472 -6.03 12.03 25.36
CA LEU A 472 -6.79 12.25 24.14
C LEU A 472 -8.08 13.00 24.46
N MET A 473 -8.16 14.25 24.03
CA MET A 473 -9.28 15.16 24.30
C MET A 473 -9.40 16.24 23.20
N PRO A 474 -9.75 15.85 21.95
CA PRO A 474 -9.70 16.73 20.77
C PRO A 474 -10.62 17.97 20.82
N ASN A 475 -11.49 18.08 21.84
CA ASN A 475 -12.43 19.18 22.09
C ASN A 475 -12.18 19.84 23.48
N GLY A 476 -10.94 19.88 23.97
CA GLY A 476 -10.64 20.42 25.31
C GLY A 476 -9.17 20.79 25.50
N LYS A 477 -8.90 21.56 26.55
CA LYS A 477 -7.57 22.12 26.84
C LYS A 477 -6.76 21.25 27.81
N LEU A 478 -5.48 21.02 27.48
CA LEU A 478 -4.44 20.56 28.39
C LEU A 478 -3.74 21.79 28.98
N ARG A 479 -3.77 21.95 30.30
CA ARG A 479 -2.96 22.98 30.99
C ARG A 479 -1.95 22.30 31.92
N VAL A 480 -0.68 22.64 31.75
CA VAL A 480 0.41 22.23 32.65
C VAL A 480 1.07 23.49 33.22
N THR A 481 0.98 23.71 34.53
CA THR A 481 1.59 24.86 35.22
C THR A 481 2.64 24.37 36.21
N ALA A 482 3.93 24.48 35.87
CA ALA A 482 5.04 23.97 36.71
C ALA A 482 5.24 24.71 38.05
N THR A 483 4.55 25.84 38.25
CA THR A 483 4.58 26.63 39.47
C THR A 483 3.24 26.52 40.21
N ASP A 484 3.27 26.20 41.51
CA ASP A 484 2.08 26.05 42.36
C ASP A 484 1.50 27.41 42.82
N SER A 485 2.10 28.52 42.38
CA SER A 485 1.66 29.89 42.65
C SER A 485 0.52 30.30 41.73
N ASP A 486 -0.72 30.19 42.19
CA ASP A 486 -1.85 30.95 41.65
C ASP A 486 -1.63 32.46 41.97
N HIS A 487 -0.89 33.13 41.09
CA HIS A 487 -0.74 34.59 41.04
C HIS A 487 -0.97 35.05 39.60
N ASP A 488 -2.08 35.74 39.39
CA ASP A 488 -2.37 36.43 38.14
C ASP A 488 -1.39 37.60 37.95
N ASP A 489 -0.77 37.71 36.76
CA ASP A 489 0.07 38.86 36.37
C ASP A 489 -0.75 40.18 36.21
N ASP A 490 -2.08 40.12 36.35
CA ASP A 490 -3.05 41.21 36.14
C ASP A 490 -3.09 42.29 37.26
N LYS A 491 -1.97 42.53 37.96
CA LYS A 491 -1.84 43.62 38.95
C LYS A 491 -0.60 44.51 38.77
N HIS A 492 -0.37 44.94 37.53
CA HIS A 492 0.25 46.24 37.29
C HIS A 492 -0.69 47.37 37.78
N GLY A 493 -0.53 47.73 39.06
CA GLY A 493 -1.20 48.89 39.65
C GLY A 493 -0.75 50.19 38.99
N ASP A 494 -1.71 51.06 38.68
CA ASP A 494 -1.49 52.36 38.04
C ASP A 494 -0.55 53.26 38.88
N CYS A 495 0.46 53.80 38.23
CA CYS A 495 1.43 54.74 38.81
C CYS A 495 1.42 56.04 37.98
N ASP A 496 0.44 56.91 38.25
CA ASP A 496 0.25 58.17 37.52
C ASP A 496 1.53 59.00 37.43
N HIS A 497 1.83 59.45 36.22
CA HIS A 497 3.18 59.79 35.78
C HIS A 497 3.54 61.27 36.06
N LYS A 498 3.35 61.75 37.31
CA LYS A 498 3.45 63.19 37.66
C LYS A 498 4.51 63.56 38.70
N SER A 499 5.37 64.50 38.28
CA SER A 499 6.19 65.43 39.07
C SER A 499 7.36 64.93 39.95
N HIS A 500 8.56 65.38 39.54
CA HIS A 500 9.62 65.98 40.39
C HIS A 500 10.50 65.07 41.28
N ASN A 501 11.57 64.58 40.65
CA ASN A 501 12.97 64.78 41.06
C ASN A 501 13.39 64.64 42.56
N SER A 502 14.18 63.60 42.83
CA SER A 502 15.27 63.55 43.84
C SER A 502 14.94 63.60 45.35
N ARG A 503 15.14 62.44 46.01
CA ARG A 503 15.39 62.23 47.47
C ARG A 503 14.18 62.41 48.42
N ASP A 504 13.32 61.39 48.51
CA ASP A 504 13.47 60.38 49.58
C ASP A 504 12.50 59.19 49.39
N CYS A 505 13.05 57.99 49.22
CA CYS A 505 12.31 56.71 49.23
C CYS A 505 13.24 55.56 49.65
N LYS A 506 13.74 55.64 50.89
CA LYS A 506 14.53 54.56 51.52
C LYS A 506 13.62 53.47 52.08
N HIS A 507 13.01 52.67 51.23
CA HIS A 507 12.59 51.32 51.61
C HIS A 507 13.57 50.29 51.07
N ARG A 508 13.92 49.31 51.92
CA ARG A 508 14.93 48.30 51.60
C ARG A 508 14.40 47.39 50.50
N GLY A 509 15.25 47.08 49.52
CA GLY A 509 14.97 46.01 48.57
C GLY A 509 14.89 44.66 49.29
N HIS A 510 13.68 44.24 49.62
CA HIS A 510 13.37 42.83 49.83
C HIS A 510 12.94 42.26 48.49
N GLU A 511 13.92 41.83 47.70
CA GLU A 511 13.67 40.85 46.65
C GLU A 511 13.11 39.60 47.33
N HIS A 512 11.88 39.21 46.98
CA HIS A 512 11.21 38.04 47.56
C HIS A 512 11.75 36.75 46.93
N ASN A 513 13.02 36.44 47.23
CA ASN A 513 13.53 35.08 47.13
C ASN A 513 12.87 34.24 48.22
N ASP A 514 11.87 33.43 47.87
CA ASP A 514 11.37 32.34 48.73
C ASP A 514 11.89 30.99 48.23
N CYS A 515 13.22 30.89 48.18
CA CYS A 515 14.00 29.70 47.78
C CYS A 515 15.36 29.63 48.50
N ASP A 516 15.46 30.15 49.73
CA ASP A 516 16.53 29.77 50.67
C ASP A 516 16.05 29.91 52.11
N HIS A 517 16.32 28.89 52.93
CA HIS A 517 17.12 29.08 54.13
C HIS A 517 17.61 27.74 54.70
N ARG A 518 18.80 27.32 54.24
CA ARG A 518 19.94 26.82 55.06
C ARG A 518 20.79 25.74 54.34
N GLY A 519 21.86 26.18 53.69
CA GLY A 519 23.16 25.49 53.81
C GLY A 519 23.38 24.19 53.03
N HIS A 520 22.56 23.90 52.02
CA HIS A 520 22.87 22.88 51.01
C HIS A 520 23.04 23.51 49.62
N SER A 521 23.71 22.80 48.72
CA SER A 521 24.14 23.33 47.43
C SER A 521 22.97 23.73 46.53
N ALA A 522 23.21 24.70 45.64
CA ALA A 522 22.28 25.10 44.58
C ALA A 522 22.17 24.01 43.48
N SER A 523 21.57 22.88 43.84
CA SER A 523 21.45 21.67 43.03
C SER A 523 20.07 21.01 43.08
N ASN A 524 19.19 21.37 44.02
CA ASN A 524 17.97 20.61 44.34
C ASN A 524 16.69 21.48 44.45
N CYS A 525 16.50 22.42 43.52
CA CYS A 525 15.17 22.95 43.16
C CYS A 525 14.67 22.16 41.94
N GLU A 526 14.23 20.93 42.17
CA GLU A 526 13.81 19.96 41.15
C GLU A 526 12.31 20.06 40.84
N ASP A 527 11.79 21.29 40.67
CA ASP A 527 10.40 21.59 40.30
C ASP A 527 10.02 21.19 38.85
N ASP A 528 10.73 20.23 38.27
CA ASP A 528 10.57 19.76 36.89
C ASP A 528 9.25 18.97 36.71
N VAL A 529 8.55 19.21 35.59
CA VAL A 529 7.28 18.51 35.27
C VAL A 529 7.47 17.59 34.06
N TYR A 530 7.41 16.28 34.27
CA TYR A 530 7.68 15.28 33.23
C TYR A 530 6.38 14.69 32.63
N MET A 531 6.02 15.13 31.42
CA MET A 531 4.83 14.70 30.67
C MET A 531 5.24 13.69 29.58
N THR A 532 4.98 12.39 29.76
CA THR A 532 5.40 11.32 28.83
C THR A 532 4.22 10.56 28.24
N GLY A 533 4.08 10.61 26.91
CA GLY A 533 2.99 9.97 26.17
C GLY A 533 2.64 10.73 24.88
N LEU A 534 1.54 10.34 24.23
CA LEU A 534 0.91 11.09 23.15
C LEU A 534 -0.17 12.04 23.70
N PHE A 535 -0.05 13.32 23.41
CA PHE A 535 -0.98 14.38 23.86
C PHE A 535 -1.77 14.90 22.65
N ILE A 536 -3.07 14.58 22.59
CA ILE A 536 -4.02 15.05 21.58
C ILE A 536 -5.06 15.94 22.28
N ALA A 537 -5.16 17.20 21.90
CA ALA A 537 -6.07 18.17 22.52
C ALA A 537 -6.71 19.14 21.51
N GLU A 538 -7.64 19.98 21.95
CA GLU A 538 -8.02 21.18 21.19
C GLU A 538 -6.92 22.25 21.33
N GLU A 539 -6.43 22.45 22.56
CA GLU A 539 -5.30 23.30 22.92
C GLU A 539 -4.35 22.57 23.89
N VAL A 540 -3.03 22.77 23.75
CA VAL A 540 -2.03 22.34 24.75
C VAL A 540 -1.22 23.53 25.23
N GLU A 541 -1.28 23.80 26.52
CA GLU A 541 -0.67 24.97 27.15
C GLU A 541 0.29 24.52 28.26
N SER A 542 1.52 25.03 28.25
CA SER A 542 2.50 24.80 29.31
C SER A 542 3.07 26.12 29.84
N LYS A 543 2.81 26.42 31.11
CA LYS A 543 3.22 27.65 31.81
C LYS A 543 4.05 27.32 33.05
N GLY A 544 4.75 28.32 33.59
CA GLY A 544 5.88 28.08 34.48
C GLY A 544 7.11 27.52 33.72
N ASN A 545 8.20 27.29 34.44
CA ASN A 545 9.48 26.89 33.87
C ASN A 545 9.64 25.36 33.88
N LYS A 546 10.28 24.81 32.83
CA LYS A 546 10.73 23.39 32.74
C LYS A 546 9.64 22.30 32.71
N VAL A 547 8.57 22.49 31.95
CA VAL A 547 7.75 21.35 31.50
C VAL A 547 8.53 20.57 30.43
N ILE A 548 8.81 19.29 30.71
CA ILE A 548 9.57 18.37 29.86
C ILE A 548 8.62 17.35 29.24
N TRP A 549 8.39 17.50 27.94
CA TRP A 549 7.51 16.67 27.13
C TRP A 549 8.30 15.53 26.46
N ASN A 550 7.86 14.30 26.72
CA ASN A 550 8.36 13.02 26.25
C ASN A 550 9.90 12.86 26.33
N SER A 551 10.36 12.38 27.49
CA SER A 551 11.79 12.23 27.80
C SER A 551 12.35 10.82 27.50
N TYR A 552 11.64 9.97 26.76
CA TYR A 552 12.07 8.60 26.44
C TYR A 552 12.51 8.46 24.97
N ASP A 553 13.60 7.71 24.79
CA ASP A 553 14.13 7.30 23.49
C ASP A 553 13.36 6.07 22.97
N CYS A 554 12.69 6.21 21.82
CA CYS A 554 11.92 5.13 21.19
C CYS A 554 12.77 3.96 20.65
N SER A 555 14.11 4.06 20.69
CA SER A 555 15.03 2.97 20.36
C SER A 555 15.48 2.15 21.59
N ALA A 556 15.19 2.61 22.80
CA ALA A 556 15.52 1.88 24.02
C ALA A 556 14.58 0.66 24.22
N PRO A 557 15.11 -0.57 24.40
CA PRO A 557 14.30 -1.67 24.90
C PRO A 557 13.83 -1.36 26.33
N ALA A 558 12.71 -1.96 26.76
CA ALA A 558 12.17 -1.77 28.11
C ALA A 558 13.21 -2.18 29.18
N ALA A 559 13.84 -1.19 29.81
CA ALA A 559 14.94 -1.41 30.73
C ALA A 559 14.48 -2.09 32.03
N PRO A 560 15.18 -3.13 32.52
CA PRO A 560 14.95 -3.66 33.86
C PRO A 560 15.27 -2.59 34.92
N ILE A 561 14.45 -2.49 35.96
CA ILE A 561 14.66 -1.54 37.06
C ILE A 561 15.93 -1.94 37.83
N THR A 562 17.00 -1.12 37.74
CA THR A 562 18.11 -1.06 38.71
C THR A 562 18.75 0.34 38.70
N SER A 563 19.56 0.65 39.70
CA SER A 563 19.87 2.02 40.16
C SER A 563 21.14 2.67 39.57
N VAL A 564 20.99 3.93 39.15
CA VAL A 564 21.91 5.09 39.33
C VAL A 564 23.41 4.91 39.00
N ASN A 565 23.89 5.60 37.94
CA ASN A 565 24.95 6.64 38.04
C ASN A 565 25.25 7.38 36.71
N ASN A 566 25.99 8.50 36.79
CA ASN A 566 26.17 9.50 35.72
C ASN A 566 27.40 9.28 34.80
N ASN A 567 27.32 9.60 33.50
CA ASN A 567 27.98 10.78 32.89
C ASN A 567 27.95 10.90 31.34
N LYS A 568 28.01 12.16 30.87
CA LYS A 568 28.53 12.71 29.58
C LYS A 568 28.30 11.94 28.26
N GLY A 569 27.46 12.52 27.40
CA GLY A 569 27.29 12.12 25.99
C GLY A 569 28.20 12.82 24.97
N VAL A 570 27.86 12.67 23.68
CA VAL A 570 28.53 13.25 22.50
C VAL A 570 27.47 13.71 21.49
N THR A 571 27.74 14.80 20.76
CA THR A 571 26.89 15.37 19.69
C THR A 571 27.37 15.01 18.29
N GLN A 572 26.44 14.89 17.33
CA GLN A 572 26.72 15.15 15.91
C GLN A 572 25.46 15.59 15.14
N SER A 573 25.66 16.31 14.04
CA SER A 573 24.65 17.06 13.30
C SER A 573 24.70 16.80 11.79
N VAL A 574 23.57 16.91 11.10
CA VAL A 574 23.45 16.84 9.63
C VAL A 574 22.46 17.92 9.15
N SER A 575 22.69 18.48 7.96
CA SER A 575 22.00 19.65 7.39
C SER A 575 20.73 19.33 6.60
N GLU A 576 19.88 20.36 6.38
CA GLU A 576 18.56 20.30 5.73
C GLU A 576 18.58 20.37 4.19
N GLU A 577 17.51 19.92 3.52
CA GLU A 577 17.09 20.47 2.21
C GLU A 577 15.55 20.42 1.95
N LYS A 578 14.97 21.61 1.68
CA LYS A 578 13.84 22.03 0.80
C LYS A 578 12.53 21.21 0.60
N VAL A 579 11.50 21.88 0.02
CA VAL A 579 10.04 21.57 0.13
C VAL A 579 9.28 21.84 -1.20
N VAL A 580 8.08 21.21 -1.45
CA VAL A 580 6.90 21.54 -2.35
C VAL A 580 6.37 20.27 -3.10
N THR A 581 5.08 19.89 -3.32
CA THR A 581 3.67 20.19 -2.85
C THR A 581 2.72 18.99 -3.21
N ALA A 582 1.39 19.04 -2.97
CA ALA A 582 0.44 17.90 -3.05
C ALA A 582 -0.84 18.10 -3.96
N SER A 583 -1.72 17.08 -4.09
CA SER A 583 -2.94 17.04 -4.95
C SER A 583 -4.17 16.27 -4.36
N GLU A 584 -5.28 16.12 -5.11
CA GLU A 584 -6.67 15.89 -4.59
C GLU A 584 -7.30 14.47 -4.75
N GLU A 585 -8.23 14.13 -3.83
CA GLU A 585 -8.98 12.85 -3.71
C GLU A 585 -9.85 12.43 -4.93
N GLU A 586 -10.27 11.15 -5.01
CA GLU A 586 -10.95 10.55 -6.19
C GLU A 586 -12.44 10.22 -6.04
N LEU A 587 -12.87 9.73 -4.87
CA LEU A 587 -14.25 9.30 -4.59
C LEU A 587 -14.71 9.83 -3.22
N LYS A 588 -15.48 10.90 -3.27
CA LYS A 588 -15.91 11.68 -2.12
C LYS A 588 -17.42 11.52 -1.91
N VAL A 589 -17.81 11.26 -0.66
CA VAL A 589 -19.20 11.10 -0.25
C VAL A 589 -19.45 12.08 0.88
N THR A 590 -20.44 12.95 0.71
CA THR A 590 -20.88 13.88 1.76
C THR A 590 -22.32 13.57 2.16
N VAL A 591 -22.60 13.68 3.46
CA VAL A 591 -23.88 13.28 4.07
C VAL A 591 -24.41 14.46 4.87
N MET A 592 -25.63 14.93 4.56
CA MET A 592 -26.23 16.07 5.25
C MET A 592 -27.77 15.96 5.32
N PRO A 593 -28.40 16.33 6.45
CA PRO A 593 -27.79 16.51 7.77
C PRO A 593 -27.30 15.16 8.34
N ASN A 594 -26.29 15.20 9.21
CA ASN A 594 -25.79 14.02 9.93
C ASN A 594 -25.19 14.46 11.27
N PRO A 595 -25.82 14.17 12.44
CA PRO A 595 -27.05 13.40 12.62
C PRO A 595 -28.29 13.98 11.91
N SER A 596 -29.31 13.14 11.72
CA SER A 596 -30.61 13.54 11.17
C SER A 596 -31.76 12.93 11.97
N THR A 597 -32.83 13.69 12.20
CA THR A 597 -34.10 13.17 12.76
C THR A 597 -34.99 12.56 11.68
N THR A 598 -34.94 13.06 10.44
CA THR A 598 -35.87 12.73 9.35
C THR A 598 -35.26 11.81 8.30
N TYR A 599 -34.27 12.28 7.54
CA TYR A 599 -33.58 11.54 6.46
C TYR A 599 -32.17 12.10 6.21
N PHE A 600 -31.33 11.36 5.49
CA PHE A 600 -29.99 11.78 5.07
C PHE A 600 -29.99 12.08 3.57
N THR A 601 -29.41 13.20 3.17
CA THR A 601 -29.05 13.46 1.76
C THR A 601 -27.61 13.03 1.55
N LEU A 602 -27.37 12.08 0.65
CA LEU A 602 -26.04 11.69 0.19
C LEU A 602 -25.76 12.45 -1.11
N LYS A 603 -24.69 13.26 -1.11
CA LYS A 603 -24.10 13.81 -2.34
C LYS A 603 -22.81 13.06 -2.64
N LEU A 604 -22.76 12.46 -3.82
CA LEU A 604 -21.59 11.79 -4.36
C LEU A 604 -20.81 12.74 -5.28
N GLU A 605 -19.49 12.73 -5.16
CA GLU A 605 -18.55 13.44 -6.04
C GLU A 605 -17.46 12.45 -6.46
N SER A 606 -17.38 12.11 -7.75
CA SER A 606 -16.47 11.10 -8.28
C SER A 606 -15.84 11.53 -9.61
N LYS A 607 -14.54 11.26 -9.75
CA LYS A 607 -13.79 11.44 -11.01
C LYS A 607 -14.13 10.38 -12.07
N TYR A 608 -14.91 9.34 -11.73
CA TYR A 608 -15.28 8.24 -12.64
C TYR A 608 -16.76 8.27 -13.04
N ALA A 609 -17.08 7.86 -14.27
CA ALA A 609 -18.45 7.82 -14.80
C ALA A 609 -19.24 6.53 -14.50
N THR A 610 -18.60 5.51 -13.88
CA THR A 610 -19.23 4.20 -13.64
C THR A 610 -20.33 4.28 -12.57
N PRO A 611 -21.42 3.49 -12.67
CA PRO A 611 -22.50 3.54 -11.68
C PRO A 611 -22.06 3.05 -10.29
N VAL A 612 -22.71 3.56 -9.25
CA VAL A 612 -22.43 3.23 -7.85
C VAL A 612 -23.54 2.36 -7.26
N ASN A 613 -23.14 1.39 -6.44
CA ASN A 613 -24.05 0.59 -5.63
C ASN A 613 -23.94 1.04 -4.17
N LEU A 614 -25.07 1.26 -3.53
CA LEU A 614 -25.22 1.62 -2.12
C LEU A 614 -25.85 0.48 -1.34
N ARG A 615 -25.27 0.14 -0.20
CA ARG A 615 -25.80 -0.78 0.81
C ARG A 615 -25.77 -0.09 2.17
N VAL A 616 -26.91 0.02 2.83
CA VAL A 616 -27.01 0.61 4.17
C VAL A 616 -27.26 -0.50 5.18
N MET A 617 -26.41 -0.58 6.20
CA MET A 617 -26.52 -1.55 7.29
C MET A 617 -26.86 -0.84 8.60
N ASP A 618 -27.69 -1.45 9.45
CA ASP A 618 -27.86 -1.01 10.84
C ASP A 618 -26.67 -1.42 11.72
N GLY A 619 -26.65 -0.97 12.98
CA GLY A 619 -25.59 -1.28 13.94
C GLY A 619 -25.39 -2.77 14.28
N SER A 620 -26.25 -3.68 13.80
CA SER A 620 -26.05 -5.14 13.88
C SER A 620 -25.44 -5.75 12.61
N GLY A 621 -25.18 -4.94 11.58
CA GLY A 621 -24.68 -5.39 10.27
C GLY A 621 -25.79 -5.85 9.29
N ARG A 622 -27.05 -5.88 9.74
CA ARG A 622 -28.21 -6.21 8.90
C ARG A 622 -28.48 -5.09 7.89
N VAL A 623 -28.71 -5.44 6.62
CA VAL A 623 -29.03 -4.48 5.55
C VAL A 623 -30.46 -3.94 5.72
N VAL A 624 -30.63 -2.62 5.60
CA VAL A 624 -31.91 -1.91 5.77
C VAL A 624 -32.33 -1.05 4.56
N ASP A 625 -31.40 -0.76 3.64
CA ASP A 625 -31.65 -0.10 2.35
C ASP A 625 -30.55 -0.56 1.38
N ALA A 626 -30.89 -0.77 0.12
CA ALA A 626 -29.94 -1.20 -0.91
C ALA A 626 -30.39 -0.66 -2.27
N ARG A 627 -29.47 0.00 -2.98
CA ARG A 627 -29.76 0.66 -4.27
C ARG A 627 -28.60 0.44 -5.23
N SER A 628 -28.90 0.07 -6.46
CA SER A 628 -27.90 -0.19 -7.50
C SER A 628 -27.99 0.82 -8.64
N LYS A 629 -26.91 0.92 -9.43
CA LYS A 629 -26.83 1.77 -10.63
C LYS A 629 -27.05 3.28 -10.37
N LEU A 630 -26.65 3.79 -9.21
CA LEU A 630 -26.69 5.22 -8.89
C LEU A 630 -25.70 6.01 -9.75
N GLY A 631 -26.03 7.25 -10.11
CA GLY A 631 -25.15 8.12 -10.89
C GLY A 631 -23.91 8.57 -10.10
N SER A 632 -22.75 8.65 -10.75
CA SER A 632 -21.47 8.86 -10.06
C SER A 632 -21.23 10.27 -9.49
N ASN A 633 -22.03 11.24 -9.89
CA ASN A 633 -22.05 12.61 -9.35
C ASN A 633 -23.48 13.05 -8.98
N SER A 634 -24.34 12.10 -8.56
CA SER A 634 -25.72 12.41 -8.19
C SER A 634 -25.91 12.65 -6.68
N THR A 635 -27.08 13.16 -6.33
CA THR A 635 -27.49 13.43 -4.94
C THR A 635 -28.85 12.78 -4.70
N TRP A 636 -29.03 12.08 -3.58
CA TRP A 636 -30.26 11.33 -3.28
C TRP A 636 -30.53 11.21 -1.77
N GLN A 637 -31.78 10.94 -1.41
CA GLN A 637 -32.23 10.84 -0.01
C GLN A 637 -32.46 9.39 0.43
N ILE A 638 -32.05 9.07 1.66
CA ILE A 638 -32.19 7.77 2.32
C ILE A 638 -32.65 7.94 3.77
N GLY A 639 -33.24 6.90 4.36
CA GLY A 639 -33.42 6.83 5.82
C GLY A 639 -34.68 7.44 6.43
N HIS A 640 -35.65 7.88 5.62
CA HIS A 640 -36.97 8.34 6.10
C HIS A 640 -37.64 7.35 7.07
N SER A 641 -37.53 6.05 6.78
CA SER A 641 -38.09 4.93 7.56
C SER A 641 -37.16 4.37 8.63
N TYR A 642 -35.93 4.90 8.79
CA TYR A 642 -35.00 4.36 9.78
C TYR A 642 -35.41 4.76 11.21
N SER A 643 -35.41 3.78 12.10
CA SER A 643 -35.52 3.98 13.55
C SER A 643 -34.31 4.76 14.09
N SER A 644 -34.41 5.32 15.29
CA SER A 644 -33.27 6.01 15.91
C SER A 644 -32.11 5.03 16.19
N GLY A 645 -30.92 5.31 15.66
CA GLY A 645 -29.74 4.44 15.77
C GLY A 645 -28.61 4.81 14.81
N THR A 646 -27.51 4.06 14.90
CA THR A 646 -26.35 4.18 13.98
C THR A 646 -26.53 3.24 12.79
N TYR A 647 -26.21 3.75 11.60
CA TYR A 647 -26.19 3.02 10.34
C TYR A 647 -24.87 3.27 9.58
N TYR A 648 -24.53 2.38 8.66
CA TYR A 648 -23.35 2.48 7.81
C TYR A 648 -23.75 2.35 6.34
N ALA A 649 -23.56 3.42 5.56
CA ALA A 649 -23.72 3.41 4.12
C ALA A 649 -22.39 3.03 3.45
N GLU A 650 -22.37 1.84 2.86
CA GLU A 650 -21.31 1.30 2.01
C GLU A 650 -21.61 1.66 0.55
N LEU A 651 -20.75 2.46 -0.07
CA LEU A 651 -20.82 2.84 -1.48
C LEU A 651 -19.68 2.16 -2.25
N ILE A 652 -20.01 1.48 -3.33
CA ILE A 652 -19.07 0.72 -4.17
C ILE A 652 -19.20 1.18 -5.62
N GLN A 653 -18.10 1.70 -6.18
CA GLN A 653 -17.99 2.14 -7.57
C GLN A 653 -16.84 1.38 -8.24
N GLY A 654 -17.16 0.32 -8.99
CA GLY A 654 -16.15 -0.63 -9.46
C GLY A 654 -15.42 -1.26 -8.27
N THR A 655 -14.11 -1.06 -8.19
CA THR A 655 -13.27 -1.49 -7.06
C THR A 655 -13.17 -0.47 -5.92
N LYS A 656 -13.58 0.78 -6.13
CA LYS A 656 -13.48 1.84 -5.12
C LYS A 656 -14.62 1.69 -4.11
N ARG A 657 -14.30 1.62 -2.82
CA ARG A 657 -15.25 1.47 -1.70
C ARG A 657 -15.10 2.64 -0.72
N LYS A 658 -16.20 3.35 -0.45
CA LYS A 658 -16.28 4.37 0.62
C LYS A 658 -17.37 3.95 1.60
N VAL A 659 -17.11 4.05 2.90
CA VAL A 659 -18.12 3.83 3.94
C VAL A 659 -18.32 5.14 4.70
N VAL A 660 -19.58 5.53 4.90
CA VAL A 660 -19.96 6.71 5.69
C VAL A 660 -20.96 6.31 6.78
N GLN A 661 -20.72 6.78 8.00
CA GLN A 661 -21.61 6.57 9.14
C GLN A 661 -22.79 7.54 9.06
N LEU A 662 -24.00 7.05 9.35
CA LEU A 662 -25.23 7.82 9.44
C LEU A 662 -25.79 7.71 10.86
N ILE A 663 -26.16 8.82 11.48
CA ILE A 663 -26.71 8.84 12.84
C ILE A 663 -28.16 9.31 12.77
N LYS A 664 -29.11 8.37 12.94
CA LYS A 664 -30.54 8.66 12.97
C LYS A 664 -30.92 9.01 14.40
N ALA A 665 -31.14 10.29 14.67
CA ALA A 665 -31.66 10.76 15.94
C ALA A 665 -33.12 10.33 16.13
N ARG A 666 -33.62 10.38 17.37
CA ARG A 666 -35.06 10.44 17.61
C ARG A 666 -35.55 11.81 17.14
N GLY A 667 -36.53 11.81 16.23
CA GLY A 667 -37.31 12.99 15.86
C GLY A 667 -38.53 13.14 16.76
#